data_AF-A0A847EB25-F1
#
_entry.id   AF-A0A847EB25-F1
#
_cell.length_a   1.000
_cell.length_b   1.000
_cell.length_c   1.000
_cell.angle_alpha   90.00
_cell.angle_beta   90.00
_cell.angle_gamma   90.00
#
_symmetry.space_group_name_H-M   'P 1'
#
loop_
_entity.id
_entity.type
_entity.pdbx_description
1 polymer ?
#
loop_
_entity_poly.entity_id
_entity_poly.type
_entity_poly.pdbx_seq_one_letter_code
_entity_poly.pdbx_strand_id
1 'polypeptide(L)'
;MKYLAMEKTKDGIAIITIDCPESKVNKVSSGLLDEVAGVLDDIKNDKSIKGMVIASGKEDNFVVGADIDELKGMRTTEEVIAYISKGHAILNSLEKMKIPVVACIHGNCLGGGLELALVCNYRMAVNGPQTVLGFPEVQLGLLPAAGGTQRLPRLIGLTAALPMLLTARNLRVKKAKRAGLVDELIPPYGIKETAAKKALELAGRGNIKRKRKRSFSSFLLESNPVGRSIVFSQARKMVTRQTYGCYPAPYAIIEAVEHGQKHGKTAGLKKEIELFGRLVTTAQSKALMSLFFGMTDLKKNPQKSLARKVGKMGVIGTGLMGQGIASVSTAICDTILMKDVKLDDAARGMKEMWKGLEKKVKSGAILEFDSHVQYGKLVPCDDYSLFKNTDLVVEAVFEDLAVKQRVLADVETATDERTIFASNTSAIPIHDIAEGCKRPENVIGMHYFSPVPKMPLLEIITTDKTAPWVTATALDMGIAQGKTCIVVKDGPGFYTTRILAPLLNEAVLLVEEGADSVDIDRAMRQFGYPVGPITLIDEVGIDVGAHVAMGLGKMFAARGMQSSDAFPKLTAKGYKGKKNKKGFYRYDGKKKKGKKIPNEEVYALLGAAPRKKFDAKLIQQRVSMMMINEALICLQEGIISCPRDGDIGAVFGLGFPPFEGGPFRYIDRVGASSVKATLESLEKTYGNRFAPPQILKDIVQSGRKFYGE
;
A
#
# COMPACT_ATOMS: atom_id res chain seq x y z
N MET A 1 34.67 -10.59 6.66
CA MET A 1 33.46 -10.37 7.47
C MET A 1 32.26 -10.82 6.65
N LYS A 2 31.14 -11.19 7.27
CA LYS A 2 29.97 -11.79 6.62
C LYS A 2 29.10 -10.74 5.92
N TYR A 3 28.93 -9.56 6.51
CA TYR A 3 28.04 -8.49 6.04
C TYR A 3 28.80 -7.28 5.46
N LEU A 4 30.08 -7.13 5.81
CA LEU A 4 30.92 -6.00 5.40
C LEU A 4 32.12 -6.44 4.57
N ALA A 5 32.49 -5.60 3.60
CA ALA A 5 33.82 -5.61 3.00
C ALA A 5 34.49 -4.24 3.23
N MET A 6 35.75 -4.25 3.64
CA MET A 6 36.55 -3.04 3.83
C MET A 6 37.73 -3.05 2.87
N GLU A 7 37.85 -1.97 2.09
CA GLU A 7 39.01 -1.69 1.24
C GLU A 7 39.65 -0.39 1.69
N LYS A 8 40.98 -0.31 1.65
CA LYS A 8 41.70 0.94 1.90
C LYS A 8 42.41 1.40 0.64
N THR A 9 42.09 2.59 0.17
CA THR A 9 42.72 3.16 -1.01
C THR A 9 44.16 3.60 -0.71
N LYS A 10 44.96 3.77 -1.77
CA LYS A 10 46.35 4.29 -1.67
C LYS A 10 46.43 5.65 -0.97
N ASP A 11 45.37 6.46 -1.08
CA ASP A 11 45.30 7.79 -0.46
C ASP A 11 44.86 7.76 1.01
N GLY A 12 44.64 6.57 1.58
CA GLY A 12 44.22 6.39 2.98
C GLY A 12 42.72 6.57 3.20
N ILE A 13 41.87 6.26 2.23
CA ILE A 13 40.41 6.28 2.41
C ILE A 13 39.91 4.85 2.63
N ALA A 14 39.16 4.63 3.70
CA ALA A 14 38.48 3.37 3.97
C ALA A 14 37.12 3.34 3.24
N ILE A 15 36.89 2.35 2.39
CA ILE A 15 35.62 2.10 1.71
C ILE A 15 34.95 0.89 2.37
N ILE A 16 33.88 1.15 3.10
CA ILE A 16 33.05 0.13 3.76
C ILE A 16 31.87 -0.18 2.85
N THR A 17 31.86 -1.38 2.29
CA THR A 17 30.77 -1.88 1.45
C THR A 17 29.89 -2.80 2.28
N ILE A 18 28.62 -2.44 2.44
CA ILE A 18 27.60 -3.27 3.10
C ILE A 18 27.02 -4.22 2.05
N ASP A 19 27.06 -5.51 2.31
CA ASP A 19 26.52 -6.54 1.43
C ASP A 19 25.97 -7.73 2.25
N CYS A 20 24.69 -7.68 2.61
CA CYS A 20 24.07 -8.74 3.41
C CYS A 20 23.96 -10.05 2.59
N PRO A 21 24.55 -11.17 3.03
CA PRO A 21 24.51 -12.43 2.27
C PRO A 21 23.10 -12.97 2.18
N GLU A 22 22.82 -13.74 1.11
CA GLU A 22 21.54 -14.43 0.87
C GLU A 22 20.29 -13.53 0.86
N SER A 23 20.49 -12.21 0.80
CA SER A 23 19.42 -11.21 0.72
C SER A 23 19.59 -10.36 -0.53
N LYS A 24 18.48 -10.03 -1.19
CA LYS A 24 18.47 -9.06 -2.30
C LYS A 24 18.70 -7.62 -1.82
N VAL A 25 18.50 -7.37 -0.52
CA VAL A 25 18.56 -6.03 0.08
C VAL A 25 19.45 -6.01 1.32
N ASN A 26 20.07 -4.87 1.58
CA ASN A 26 20.79 -4.64 2.83
C ASN A 26 19.81 -4.25 3.94
N LYS A 27 19.80 -5.03 5.01
CA LYS A 27 18.98 -4.82 6.20
C LYS A 27 19.88 -4.60 7.42
N VAL A 28 19.42 -3.81 8.38
CA VAL A 28 20.11 -3.62 9.67
C VAL A 28 19.73 -4.79 10.57
N SER A 29 20.57 -5.82 10.60
CA SER A 29 20.45 -6.97 11.52
C SER A 29 21.43 -6.83 12.68
N SER A 30 21.22 -7.57 13.78
CA SER A 30 22.17 -7.58 14.90
C SER A 30 23.58 -7.97 14.48
N GLY A 31 23.71 -8.93 13.55
CA GLY A 31 25.01 -9.36 13.01
C GLY A 31 25.71 -8.28 12.20
N LEU A 32 24.99 -7.50 11.39
CA LEU A 32 25.57 -6.33 10.72
C LEU A 32 26.02 -5.28 11.75
N LEU A 33 25.22 -5.04 12.79
CA LEU A 33 25.58 -4.09 13.85
C LEU A 33 26.87 -4.49 14.58
N ASP A 34 27.07 -5.78 14.85
CA ASP A 34 28.31 -6.28 15.47
C ASP A 34 29.54 -6.05 14.58
N GLU A 35 29.44 -6.37 13.30
CA GLU A 35 30.56 -6.15 12.37
C GLU A 35 30.87 -4.66 12.19
N VAL A 36 29.84 -3.81 12.12
CA VAL A 36 30.03 -2.36 12.04
C VAL A 36 30.74 -1.86 13.31
N ALA A 37 30.38 -2.34 14.50
CA ALA A 37 31.05 -1.94 15.73
C ALA A 37 32.55 -2.28 15.70
N GLY A 38 32.91 -3.50 15.29
CA GLY A 38 34.30 -3.92 15.16
C GLY A 38 35.09 -3.09 14.14
N VAL A 39 34.53 -2.90 12.93
CA VAL A 39 35.16 -2.09 11.86
C VAL A 39 35.37 -0.64 12.30
N LEU A 40 34.42 -0.05 13.03
CA LEU A 40 34.58 1.31 13.53
C LEU A 40 35.73 1.43 14.54
N ASP A 41 35.99 0.40 15.33
CA ASP A 41 37.11 0.39 16.26
C ASP A 41 38.45 0.19 15.56
N ASP A 42 38.51 -0.67 14.53
CA ASP A 42 39.69 -0.80 13.67
C ASP A 42 40.06 0.54 13.01
N ILE A 43 39.06 1.25 12.46
CA ILE A 43 39.26 2.55 11.82
C ILE A 43 39.71 3.63 12.81
N LYS A 44 39.20 3.63 14.04
CA LYS A 44 39.64 4.58 15.07
C LYS A 44 41.11 4.37 15.44
N ASN A 45 41.59 3.12 15.40
CA ASN A 45 42.94 2.76 15.79
C ASN A 45 43.97 2.95 14.66
N ASP A 46 43.55 2.89 13.39
CA ASP A 46 44.42 3.14 12.23
C ASP A 46 44.52 4.63 11.87
N LYS A 47 45.61 5.27 12.34
CA LYS A 47 45.93 6.69 12.05
C LYS A 47 46.20 7.02 10.59
N SER A 48 46.45 6.02 9.75
CA SER A 48 46.71 6.25 8.33
C SER A 48 45.41 6.35 7.50
N ILE A 49 44.25 6.08 8.11
CA ILE A 49 42.94 6.36 7.51
C ILE A 49 42.61 7.86 7.70
N LYS A 50 42.42 8.55 6.58
CA LYS A 50 42.13 9.99 6.50
C LYS A 50 40.64 10.28 6.31
N GLY A 51 39.85 9.29 5.89
CA GLY A 51 38.44 9.43 5.57
C GLY A 51 37.77 8.08 5.35
N MET A 52 36.44 8.06 5.40
CA MET A 52 35.63 6.86 5.22
C MET A 52 34.51 7.08 4.21
N VAL A 53 34.22 6.06 3.41
CA VAL A 53 33.07 5.95 2.52
C VAL A 53 32.22 4.78 2.98
N ILE A 54 30.91 4.97 3.06
CA ILE A 54 29.93 3.88 3.23
C ILE A 54 29.20 3.70 1.90
N ALA A 55 29.30 2.50 1.34
CA ALA A 55 28.69 2.11 0.08
C ALA A 55 27.88 0.81 0.26
N SER A 56 27.07 0.48 -0.74
CA SER A 56 26.34 -0.79 -0.80
C SER A 56 26.92 -1.68 -1.89
N GLY A 57 26.95 -3.00 -1.65
CA GLY A 57 27.26 -4.04 -2.63
C GLY A 57 26.04 -4.53 -3.41
N LYS A 58 24.82 -4.12 -3.03
CA LYS A 58 23.58 -4.48 -3.74
C LYS A 58 23.38 -3.63 -5.00
N GLU A 59 22.61 -4.16 -5.95
CA GLU A 59 22.39 -3.49 -7.24
C GLU A 59 21.46 -2.28 -7.14
N ASP A 60 20.35 -2.40 -6.41
CA ASP A 60 19.22 -1.46 -6.45
C ASP A 60 18.88 -0.81 -5.10
N ASN A 61 19.74 -0.99 -4.09
CA ASN A 61 19.51 -0.45 -2.75
C ASN A 61 20.80 -0.12 -2.00
N PHE A 62 20.70 0.88 -1.13
CA PHE A 62 21.74 1.23 -0.19
C PHE A 62 21.58 0.38 1.08
N VAL A 63 20.54 0.69 1.86
CA VAL A 63 20.06 -0.03 3.05
C VAL A 63 18.57 0.29 3.21
N VAL A 64 17.72 -0.72 3.43
CA VAL A 64 16.25 -0.57 3.38
C VAL A 64 15.55 -0.51 4.74
N GLY A 65 16.29 -0.57 5.84
CA GLY A 65 15.77 -0.44 7.21
C GLY A 65 16.22 -1.57 8.12
N ALA A 66 15.57 -1.68 9.29
CA ALA A 66 15.79 -2.79 10.22
C ALA A 66 15.43 -4.15 9.60
N ASP A 67 16.05 -5.21 10.09
CA ASP A 67 15.61 -6.56 9.76
C ASP A 67 14.29 -6.87 10.48
N ILE A 68 13.20 -6.72 9.75
CA ILE A 68 11.86 -6.90 10.30
C ILE A 68 11.63 -8.37 10.68
N ASP A 69 12.29 -9.32 10.01
CA ASP A 69 12.22 -10.74 10.36
C ASP A 69 12.83 -10.99 11.76
N GLU A 70 13.93 -10.30 12.08
CA GLU A 70 14.55 -10.34 13.40
C GLU A 70 13.66 -9.65 14.45
N LEU A 71 13.10 -8.48 14.13
CA LEU A 71 12.14 -7.79 15.01
C LEU A 71 10.90 -8.63 15.31
N LYS A 72 10.43 -9.44 14.36
CA LYS A 72 9.32 -10.38 14.56
C LYS A 72 9.70 -11.52 15.53
N GLY A 73 10.96 -11.92 15.52
CA GLY A 73 11.48 -12.95 16.43
C GLY A 73 11.64 -12.47 17.88
N MET A 74 11.76 -11.15 18.10
CA MET A 74 11.86 -10.56 19.42
C MET A 74 10.52 -10.63 20.15
N ARG A 75 10.53 -11.19 21.37
CA ARG A 75 9.32 -11.47 22.15
C ARG A 75 9.08 -10.47 23.26
N THR A 76 10.14 -9.80 23.71
CA THR A 76 10.09 -8.89 24.85
C THR A 76 10.40 -7.45 24.44
N THR A 77 9.91 -6.48 25.22
CA THR A 77 10.19 -5.06 24.95
C THR A 77 11.67 -4.77 25.17
N GLU A 78 12.28 -5.48 26.11
CA GLU A 78 13.67 -5.37 26.51
C GLU A 78 14.63 -5.78 25.38
N GLU A 79 14.34 -6.88 24.68
CA GLU A 79 15.08 -7.32 23.49
C GLU A 79 15.06 -6.24 22.39
N VAL A 80 13.87 -5.69 22.12
CA VAL A 80 13.70 -4.64 21.12
C VAL A 80 14.45 -3.37 21.52
N ILE A 81 14.36 -2.94 22.78
CA ILE A 81 15.09 -1.78 23.30
C ILE A 81 16.59 -2.00 23.23
N ALA A 82 17.09 -3.20 23.55
CA ALA A 82 18.51 -3.51 23.47
C ALA A 82 19.05 -3.43 22.03
N TYR A 83 18.33 -4.03 21.07
CA TYR A 83 18.64 -3.95 19.65
C TYR A 83 18.71 -2.50 19.16
N ILE A 84 17.70 -1.70 19.49
CA ILE A 84 17.64 -0.28 19.13
C ILE A 84 18.77 0.53 19.79
N SER A 85 19.02 0.29 21.08
CA SER A 85 20.05 0.99 21.85
C SER A 85 21.45 0.72 21.28
N LYS A 86 21.71 -0.50 20.81
CA LYS A 86 22.94 -0.88 20.10
C LYS A 86 23.11 -0.08 18.80
N GLY A 87 22.05 -0.01 17.98
CA GLY A 87 22.03 0.83 16.79
C GLY A 87 22.34 2.31 17.08
N HIS A 88 21.73 2.87 18.13
CA HIS A 88 22.04 4.22 18.59
C HIS A 88 23.51 4.41 18.98
N ALA A 89 24.08 3.46 19.74
CA ALA A 89 25.47 3.53 20.20
C ALA A 89 26.43 3.56 19.00
N ILE A 90 26.21 2.70 18.01
CA ILE A 90 27.01 2.64 16.79
C ILE A 90 26.92 3.93 15.99
N LEU A 91 25.70 4.42 15.74
CA LEU A 91 25.51 5.67 14.98
C LEU A 91 26.08 6.90 15.72
N ASN A 92 26.01 6.93 17.05
CA ASN A 92 26.62 7.98 17.86
C ASN A 92 28.16 7.90 17.86
N SER A 93 28.73 6.71 17.81
CA SER A 93 30.18 6.49 17.65
C SER A 93 30.64 6.98 16.27
N LEU A 94 29.89 6.62 15.22
CA LEU A 94 30.15 7.04 13.85
C LEU A 94 30.10 8.57 13.69
N GLU A 95 29.10 9.23 14.28
CA GLU A 95 28.95 10.69 14.22
C GLU A 95 30.09 11.45 14.95
N LYS A 96 30.78 10.81 15.90
CA LYS A 96 31.90 11.38 16.66
C LYS A 96 33.27 11.13 16.02
N MET A 97 33.34 10.43 14.89
CA MET A 97 34.61 10.19 14.20
C MET A 97 35.28 11.52 13.82
N LYS A 98 36.61 11.56 13.98
CA LYS A 98 37.44 12.73 13.64
C LYS A 98 37.76 12.83 12.14
N ILE A 99 37.53 11.74 11.41
CA ILE A 99 37.69 11.67 9.96
C ILE A 99 36.35 11.95 9.26
N PRO A 100 36.34 12.53 8.05
CA PRO A 100 35.12 12.70 7.27
C PRO A 100 34.54 11.35 6.82
N VAL A 101 33.23 11.22 6.97
CA VAL A 101 32.44 10.07 6.51
C VAL A 101 31.50 10.47 5.38
N VAL A 102 31.58 9.77 4.26
CA VAL A 102 30.74 9.98 3.07
C VAL A 102 29.79 8.80 2.89
N ALA A 103 28.48 9.05 2.93
CA ALA A 103 27.48 8.08 2.49
C ALA A 103 27.36 8.15 0.96
N CYS A 104 27.55 7.01 0.30
CA CYS A 104 27.41 6.85 -1.13
C CYS A 104 26.14 6.07 -1.44
N ILE A 105 25.08 6.80 -1.81
CA ILE A 105 23.71 6.31 -1.85
C ILE A 105 23.28 6.02 -3.30
N HIS A 106 22.95 4.78 -3.59
CA HIS A 106 22.20 4.40 -4.79
C HIS A 106 20.97 3.58 -4.41
N GLY A 107 19.94 3.68 -5.24
CA GLY A 107 18.72 2.91 -4.99
C GLY A 107 17.97 3.31 -3.72
N ASN A 108 17.27 2.37 -3.12
CA ASN A 108 16.49 2.60 -1.90
C ASN A 108 17.38 2.84 -0.66
N CYS A 109 17.20 3.99 -0.01
CA CYS A 109 17.82 4.37 1.26
C CYS A 109 16.71 4.72 2.25
N LEU A 110 16.21 3.69 2.94
CA LEU A 110 14.98 3.77 3.73
C LEU A 110 15.24 3.44 5.19
N GLY A 111 14.47 4.08 6.07
CA GLY A 111 14.48 3.82 7.50
C GLY A 111 15.88 3.91 8.12
N GLY A 112 16.32 2.85 8.80
CA GLY A 112 17.68 2.73 9.36
C GLY A 112 18.81 3.03 8.36
N GLY A 113 18.62 2.78 7.07
CA GLY A 113 19.57 3.18 6.02
C GLY A 113 19.69 4.69 5.85
N LEU A 114 18.58 5.41 5.98
CA LEU A 114 18.57 6.87 6.01
C LEU A 114 19.15 7.39 7.33
N GLU A 115 18.93 6.71 8.45
CA GLU A 115 19.54 7.08 9.75
C GLU A 115 21.06 6.96 9.71
N LEU A 116 21.58 5.91 9.06
CA LEU A 116 23.00 5.76 8.76
C LEU A 116 23.53 6.89 7.87
N ALA A 117 22.81 7.22 6.79
CA ALA A 117 23.20 8.34 5.93
C ALA A 117 23.17 9.71 6.65
N LEU A 118 22.26 9.88 7.62
CA LEU A 118 22.10 11.12 8.38
C LEU A 118 23.25 11.37 9.36
N VAL A 119 23.96 10.33 9.84
CA VAL A 119 25.15 10.53 10.68
C VAL A 119 26.41 10.89 9.91
N CYS A 120 26.43 10.61 8.60
CA CYS A 120 27.58 10.89 7.75
C CYS A 120 27.80 12.41 7.55
N ASN A 121 29.06 12.82 7.40
CA ASN A 121 29.43 14.21 7.12
C ASN A 121 29.03 14.64 5.71
N TYR A 122 28.89 13.73 4.77
CA TYR A 122 28.46 14.05 3.40
C TYR A 122 27.60 12.95 2.81
N ARG A 123 26.57 13.30 2.04
CA ARG A 123 25.69 12.35 1.34
C ARG A 123 25.76 12.60 -0.17
N MET A 124 26.38 11.67 -0.87
CA MET A 124 26.38 11.62 -2.34
C MET A 124 25.30 10.65 -2.76
N ALA A 125 24.52 10.98 -3.79
CA ALA A 125 23.47 10.09 -4.27
C ALA A 125 23.43 9.98 -5.79
N VAL A 126 23.23 8.76 -6.30
CA VAL A 126 23.09 8.50 -7.74
C VAL A 126 21.83 9.20 -8.27
N ASN A 127 22.01 9.98 -9.34
CA ASN A 127 20.93 10.71 -10.01
C ASN A 127 20.10 9.79 -10.91
N GLY A 128 19.28 8.94 -10.29
CA GLY A 128 18.38 8.03 -11.00
C GLY A 128 17.01 7.89 -10.34
N PRO A 129 15.99 7.43 -11.08
CA PRO A 129 14.63 7.24 -10.56
C PRO A 129 14.55 6.21 -9.42
N GLN A 130 15.45 5.22 -9.42
CA GLN A 130 15.58 4.20 -8.38
C GLN A 130 16.09 4.75 -7.04
N THR A 131 16.77 5.91 -7.04
CA THR A 131 17.34 6.48 -5.82
C THR A 131 16.30 7.25 -5.02
N VAL A 132 15.86 6.65 -3.92
CA VAL A 132 14.74 7.12 -3.10
C VAL A 132 15.11 7.10 -1.62
N LEU A 133 14.79 8.19 -0.91
CA LEU A 133 15.10 8.36 0.51
C LEU A 133 13.83 8.59 1.33
N GLY A 134 13.66 7.89 2.45
CA GLY A 134 12.47 8.07 3.29
C GLY A 134 12.43 7.21 4.56
N PHE A 135 11.34 7.37 5.31
CA PHE A 135 11.10 6.72 6.61
C PHE A 135 9.77 5.95 6.57
N PRO A 136 9.77 4.64 6.27
CA PRO A 136 8.54 3.85 6.18
C PRO A 136 7.96 3.42 7.53
N GLU A 137 8.63 3.67 8.65
CA GLU A 137 8.32 3.11 9.98
C GLU A 137 6.88 3.39 10.44
N VAL A 138 6.33 4.56 10.12
CA VAL A 138 4.96 4.92 10.49
C VAL A 138 3.92 3.99 9.84
N GLN A 139 4.24 3.37 8.70
CA GLN A 139 3.37 2.37 8.05
C GLN A 139 3.32 1.05 8.84
N LEU A 140 4.30 0.78 9.69
CA LEU A 140 4.36 -0.37 10.60
C LEU A 140 3.82 -0.04 12.00
N GLY A 141 3.26 1.16 12.20
CA GLY A 141 2.86 1.64 13.51
C GLY A 141 4.03 1.97 14.43
N LEU A 142 5.20 2.26 13.84
CA LEU A 142 6.44 2.56 14.56
C LEU A 142 6.94 3.98 14.25
N LEU A 143 8.07 4.34 14.84
CA LEU A 143 8.80 5.58 14.55
C LEU A 143 10.26 5.24 14.19
N PRO A 144 10.98 6.11 13.45
CA PRO A 144 12.42 5.95 13.25
C PRO A 144 13.14 5.99 14.58
N ALA A 145 13.96 4.97 14.86
CA ALA A 145 14.47 4.69 16.19
C ALA A 145 15.99 4.54 16.24
N ALA A 146 16.72 5.07 15.28
CA ALA A 146 18.18 5.22 15.33
C ALA A 146 18.58 6.69 15.17
N GLY A 147 17.74 7.59 15.70
CA GLY A 147 17.90 9.04 15.72
C GLY A 147 17.32 9.79 14.53
N GLY A 148 16.51 9.15 13.69
CA GLY A 148 15.82 9.77 12.56
C GLY A 148 14.89 10.92 12.99
N THR A 149 14.17 10.77 14.11
CA THR A 149 13.32 11.86 14.66
C THR A 149 14.14 13.05 15.13
N GLN A 150 15.43 12.86 15.37
CA GLN A 150 16.33 13.89 15.86
C GLN A 150 17.18 14.52 14.76
N ARG A 151 17.77 13.71 13.88
CA ARG A 151 18.73 14.18 12.87
C ARG A 151 18.03 14.80 11.67
N LEU A 152 16.94 14.21 11.17
CA LEU A 152 16.25 14.71 9.99
C LEU A 152 15.70 16.14 10.19
N PRO A 153 14.95 16.47 11.27
CA PRO A 153 14.43 17.83 11.45
C PRO A 153 15.52 18.89 11.64
N ARG A 154 16.68 18.50 12.18
CA ARG A 154 17.84 19.39 12.34
C ARG A 154 18.55 19.64 11.00
N LEU A 155 18.57 18.65 10.11
CA LEU A 155 19.19 18.77 8.79
C LEU A 155 18.31 19.58 7.83
N ILE A 156 17.05 19.19 7.64
CA ILE A 156 16.18 19.75 6.58
C ILE A 156 15.06 20.67 7.10
N GLY A 157 14.93 20.83 8.42
CA GLY A 157 13.87 21.62 9.06
C GLY A 157 12.60 20.84 9.36
N LEU A 158 11.82 21.34 10.31
CA LEU A 158 10.59 20.69 10.79
C LEU A 158 9.54 20.57 9.69
N THR A 159 9.37 21.63 8.90
CA THR A 159 8.36 21.69 7.84
C THR A 159 8.60 20.69 6.70
N ALA A 160 9.87 20.36 6.42
CA ALA A 160 10.24 19.34 5.43
C ALA A 160 10.30 17.93 6.04
N ALA A 161 10.74 17.80 7.30
CA ALA A 161 10.93 16.52 7.96
C ALA A 161 9.62 15.86 8.43
N LEU A 162 8.71 16.62 9.04
CA LEU A 162 7.47 16.06 9.59
C LEU A 162 6.62 15.34 8.54
N PRO A 163 6.44 15.82 7.29
CA PRO A 163 5.76 15.05 6.26
C PRO A 163 6.43 13.71 5.95
N MET A 164 7.77 13.64 5.94
CA MET A 164 8.48 12.38 5.71
C MET A 164 8.21 11.39 6.86
N LEU A 165 8.30 11.86 8.10
CA LEU A 165 8.14 11.03 9.30
C LEU A 165 6.68 10.58 9.52
N LEU A 166 5.70 11.48 9.32
CA LEU A 166 4.29 11.23 9.66
C LEU A 166 3.50 10.49 8.59
N THR A 167 3.97 10.49 7.34
CA THR A 167 3.21 9.93 6.20
C THR A 167 4.01 8.94 5.36
N ALA A 168 5.22 8.56 5.80
CA ALA A 168 6.17 7.77 5.02
C ALA A 168 6.44 8.35 3.62
N ARG A 169 6.43 9.68 3.51
CA ARG A 169 6.64 10.34 2.23
C ARG A 169 8.11 10.19 1.80
N ASN A 170 8.31 9.43 0.75
CA ASN A 170 9.60 9.29 0.09
C ASN A 170 9.98 10.52 -0.74
N LEU A 171 11.27 10.88 -0.70
CA LEU A 171 11.89 11.88 -1.55
C LEU A 171 12.74 11.20 -2.64
N ARG A 172 12.40 11.47 -3.89
CA ARG A 172 13.28 11.16 -5.02
C ARG A 172 14.52 12.06 -4.98
N VAL A 173 15.62 11.55 -5.52
CA VAL A 173 16.96 12.13 -5.38
C VAL A 173 17.06 13.64 -5.68
N LYS A 174 16.44 14.14 -6.76
CA LYS A 174 16.42 15.57 -7.10
C LYS A 174 15.69 16.44 -6.06
N LYS A 175 14.64 15.91 -5.44
CA LYS A 175 13.93 16.60 -4.34
C LYS A 175 14.73 16.52 -3.04
N ALA A 176 15.36 15.38 -2.77
CA ALA A 176 16.25 15.21 -1.62
C ALA A 176 17.43 16.19 -1.65
N LYS A 177 18.06 16.39 -2.82
CA LYS A 177 19.11 17.40 -3.03
C LYS A 177 18.61 18.82 -2.78
N ARG A 178 17.44 19.19 -3.32
CA ARG A 178 16.83 20.52 -3.09
C ARG A 178 16.47 20.77 -1.63
N ALA A 179 16.03 19.73 -0.92
CA ALA A 179 15.71 19.80 0.51
C ALA A 179 16.95 19.88 1.41
N GLY A 180 18.15 19.65 0.88
CA GLY A 180 19.38 19.56 1.67
C GLY A 180 19.56 18.22 2.39
N LEU A 181 18.79 17.20 2.01
CA LEU A 181 18.98 15.83 2.50
C LEU A 181 20.18 15.16 1.82
N VAL A 182 20.38 15.44 0.53
CA VAL A 182 21.52 14.97 -0.26
C VAL A 182 22.44 16.16 -0.57
N ASP A 183 23.75 15.98 -0.37
CA ASP A 183 24.75 17.02 -0.55
C ASP A 183 25.29 17.06 -1.99
N GLU A 184 25.29 15.97 -2.75
CA GLU A 184 25.78 15.92 -4.13
C GLU A 184 25.06 14.84 -4.95
N LEU A 185 24.82 15.11 -6.24
CA LEU A 185 24.26 14.13 -7.17
C LEU A 185 25.37 13.63 -8.09
N ILE A 186 25.46 12.32 -8.27
CA ILE A 186 26.49 11.68 -9.10
C ILE A 186 25.88 10.80 -10.19
N PRO A 187 26.61 10.54 -11.30
CA PRO A 187 26.21 9.55 -12.29
C PRO A 187 26.20 8.13 -11.68
N PRO A 188 25.53 7.15 -12.32
CA PRO A 188 25.47 5.77 -11.85
C PRO A 188 26.77 4.96 -12.09
N TYR A 189 27.85 5.60 -12.55
CA TYR A 189 29.13 4.95 -12.86
C TYR A 189 30.26 5.55 -12.02
N GLY A 190 31.29 4.77 -11.69
CA GLY A 190 32.43 5.24 -10.91
C GLY A 190 32.06 5.72 -9.50
N ILE A 191 31.03 5.10 -8.91
CA ILE A 191 30.37 5.53 -7.68
C ILE A 191 31.37 5.54 -6.51
N LYS A 192 32.11 4.44 -6.31
CA LYS A 192 33.06 4.27 -5.19
C LYS A 192 34.26 5.21 -5.32
N GLU A 193 34.81 5.33 -6.51
CA GLU A 193 35.97 6.18 -6.82
C GLU A 193 35.63 7.65 -6.61
N THR A 194 34.45 8.08 -7.06
CA THR A 194 33.97 9.46 -6.88
C THR A 194 33.75 9.77 -5.40
N ALA A 195 33.19 8.83 -4.63
CA ALA A 195 33.01 8.98 -3.20
C ALA A 195 34.35 9.00 -2.43
N ALA A 196 35.32 8.17 -2.82
CA ALA A 196 36.65 8.17 -2.22
C ALA A 196 37.39 9.50 -2.45
N LYS A 197 37.34 10.02 -3.68
CA LYS A 197 37.87 11.36 -4.00
C LYS A 197 37.22 12.45 -3.15
N LYS A 198 35.89 12.37 -2.95
CA LYS A 198 35.17 13.31 -2.09
C LYS A 198 35.61 13.20 -0.63
N ALA A 199 35.75 12.00 -0.09
CA ALA A 199 36.22 11.79 1.27
C ALA A 199 37.62 12.37 1.49
N LEU A 200 38.52 12.20 0.51
CA LEU A 200 39.86 12.78 0.52
C LEU A 200 39.83 14.31 0.46
N GLU A 201 39.01 14.90 -0.41
CA GLU A 201 38.81 16.35 -0.50
C GLU A 201 38.34 16.93 0.84
N LEU A 202 37.41 16.25 1.51
CA LEU A 202 36.87 16.66 2.80
C LEU A 202 37.91 16.56 3.91
N ALA A 203 38.80 15.57 3.86
CA ALA A 203 39.86 15.40 4.85
C ALA A 203 40.82 16.60 4.84
N GLY A 204 41.05 17.21 3.67
CA GLY A 204 41.88 18.42 3.53
C GLY A 204 41.18 19.74 3.87
N ARG A 205 39.84 19.79 3.94
CA ARG A 205 39.06 21.04 4.07
C ARG A 205 38.50 21.33 5.48
N GLY A 206 38.56 20.36 6.40
CA GLY A 206 38.00 20.50 7.75
C GLY A 206 36.46 20.48 7.78
N ASN A 207 35.84 21.14 8.78
CA ASN A 207 34.40 21.05 9.03
C ASN A 207 33.53 21.61 7.89
N ILE A 208 32.58 20.80 7.41
CA ILE A 208 31.64 21.16 6.34
C ILE A 208 30.58 22.13 6.86
N LYS A 209 30.64 23.40 6.42
CA LYS A 209 29.60 24.41 6.73
C LYS A 209 28.40 24.23 5.80
N ARG A 210 27.31 23.65 6.30
CA ARG A 210 26.03 23.57 5.55
C ARG A 210 25.21 24.85 5.73
N LYS A 211 25.03 25.64 4.67
CA LYS A 211 24.05 26.74 4.66
C LYS A 211 22.67 26.18 4.30
N ARG A 212 21.76 26.08 5.27
CA ARG A 212 20.36 25.68 5.01
C ARG A 212 19.66 26.79 4.23
N LYS A 213 19.27 26.54 2.97
CA LYS A 213 18.40 27.44 2.22
C LYS A 213 17.01 27.40 2.85
N ARG A 214 16.62 28.46 3.57
CA ARG A 214 15.32 28.58 4.25
C ARG A 214 14.42 29.49 3.44
N SER A 215 13.18 29.09 3.22
CA SER A 215 12.13 30.05 2.82
C SER A 215 11.82 30.95 4.01
N PHE A 216 11.42 32.20 3.75
CA PHE A 216 11.06 33.17 4.78
C PHE A 216 10.01 32.63 5.76
N SER A 217 8.98 31.93 5.25
CA SER A 217 7.95 31.30 6.09
C SER A 217 8.50 30.20 6.99
N SER A 218 9.34 29.32 6.45
CA SER A 218 10.00 28.25 7.23
C SER A 218 10.96 28.81 8.27
N PHE A 219 11.58 29.97 8.00
CA PHE A 219 12.44 30.64 8.96
C PHE A 219 11.61 31.18 10.14
N LEU A 220 10.54 31.93 9.88
CA LEU A 220 9.69 32.47 10.95
C LEU A 220 9.07 31.37 11.84
N LEU A 221 8.62 30.27 11.23
CA LEU A 221 7.99 29.16 11.96
C LEU A 221 8.99 28.31 12.76
N GLU A 222 10.27 28.25 12.37
CA GLU A 222 11.24 27.33 13.00
C GLU A 222 12.26 28.04 13.90
N SER A 223 12.44 29.35 13.74
CA SER A 223 13.50 30.10 14.43
C SER A 223 13.17 30.46 15.88
N ASN A 224 11.90 30.44 16.29
CA ASN A 224 11.51 30.78 17.67
C ASN A 224 10.57 29.71 18.29
N PRO A 225 10.48 29.62 19.63
CA PRO A 225 9.65 28.62 20.31
C PRO A 225 8.15 28.69 19.97
N VAL A 226 7.60 29.89 19.78
CA VAL A 226 6.17 30.11 19.47
C VAL A 226 5.83 29.53 18.09
N GLY A 227 6.64 29.82 17.08
CA GLY A 227 6.49 29.25 15.74
C GLY A 227 6.55 27.73 15.74
N ARG A 228 7.48 27.14 16.49
CA ARG A 228 7.60 25.68 16.61
C ARG A 228 6.35 25.07 17.26
N SER A 229 5.81 25.71 18.30
CA SER A 229 4.56 25.30 18.94
C SER A 229 3.39 25.28 17.95
N ILE A 230 3.28 26.28 17.07
CA ILE A 230 2.26 26.33 16.01
C ILE A 230 2.44 25.16 15.04
N VAL A 231 3.68 24.87 14.60
CA VAL A 231 3.95 23.75 13.68
C VAL A 231 3.53 22.41 14.30
N PHE A 232 3.88 22.15 15.56
CA PHE A 232 3.47 20.91 16.24
C PHE A 232 1.96 20.83 16.47
N SER A 233 1.31 21.95 16.83
CA SER A 233 -0.14 22.03 16.96
C SER A 233 -0.86 21.71 15.63
N GLN A 234 -0.37 22.27 14.53
CA GLN A 234 -0.90 21.97 13.20
C GLN A 234 -0.65 20.52 12.79
N ALA A 235 0.52 19.97 13.08
CA ALA A 235 0.83 18.57 12.83
C ALA A 235 -0.14 17.64 13.59
N ARG A 236 -0.38 17.89 14.89
CA ARG A 236 -1.37 17.13 15.69
C ARG A 236 -2.78 17.24 15.11
N LYS A 237 -3.23 18.44 14.76
CA LYS A 237 -4.56 18.65 14.15
C LYS A 237 -4.69 17.92 12.81
N MET A 238 -3.64 17.92 12.00
CA MET A 238 -3.60 17.19 10.73
C MET A 238 -3.69 15.68 10.96
N VAL A 239 -2.88 15.14 11.88
CA VAL A 239 -2.91 13.72 12.27
C VAL A 239 -4.30 13.35 12.74
N THR A 240 -4.86 14.01 13.76
CA THR A 240 -6.21 13.71 14.28
C THR A 240 -7.28 13.74 13.20
N ARG A 241 -7.21 14.71 12.27
CA ARG A 241 -8.17 14.80 11.17
C ARG A 241 -8.04 13.64 10.17
N GLN A 242 -6.85 13.13 9.93
CA GLN A 242 -6.59 12.06 8.97
C GLN A 242 -6.76 10.66 9.57
N THR A 243 -6.40 10.49 10.84
CA THR A 243 -6.33 9.19 11.51
C THR A 243 -7.47 8.94 12.48
N TYR A 244 -8.26 9.97 12.82
CA TYR A 244 -9.30 9.92 13.85
C TYR A 244 -8.79 9.45 15.23
N GLY A 245 -7.49 9.51 15.47
CA GLY A 245 -6.87 9.01 16.70
C GLY A 245 -6.58 7.51 16.71
N CYS A 246 -6.89 6.77 15.64
CA CYS A 246 -6.74 5.31 15.59
C CYS A 246 -5.28 4.83 15.58
N TYR A 247 -4.33 5.71 15.21
CA TYR A 247 -2.93 5.37 15.02
C TYR A 247 -2.06 6.12 16.04
N PRO A 248 -1.43 5.42 17.01
CA PRO A 248 -0.60 6.07 18.04
C PRO A 248 0.76 6.58 17.52
N ALA A 249 1.34 5.92 16.52
CA ALA A 249 2.69 6.21 16.04
C ALA A 249 2.91 7.64 15.54
N PRO A 250 2.02 8.25 14.72
CA PRO A 250 2.17 9.64 14.31
C PRO A 250 2.22 10.63 15.50
N TYR A 251 1.48 10.38 16.57
CA TYR A 251 1.52 11.23 17.77
C TYR A 251 2.84 11.06 18.52
N ALA A 252 3.31 9.83 18.67
CA ALA A 252 4.61 9.53 19.28
C ALA A 252 5.77 10.14 18.48
N ILE A 253 5.70 10.15 17.14
CA ILE A 253 6.67 10.85 16.29
C ILE A 253 6.70 12.34 16.59
N ILE A 254 5.54 12.99 16.68
CA ILE A 254 5.46 14.42 17.03
C ILE A 254 6.05 14.65 18.43
N GLU A 255 5.74 13.79 19.39
CA GLU A 255 6.25 13.84 20.76
C GLU A 255 7.79 13.73 20.81
N ALA A 256 8.37 12.74 20.13
CA ALA A 256 9.82 12.53 20.08
C ALA A 256 10.55 13.73 19.48
N VAL A 257 10.05 14.25 18.34
CA VAL A 257 10.63 15.42 17.66
C VAL A 257 10.51 16.66 18.55
N GLU A 258 9.32 16.93 19.10
CA GLU A 258 9.08 18.11 19.94
C GLU A 258 9.92 18.08 21.21
N HIS A 259 10.00 16.93 21.88
CA HIS A 259 10.80 16.76 23.09
C HIS A 259 12.28 17.04 22.81
N GLY A 260 12.82 16.50 21.71
CA GLY A 260 14.20 16.75 21.33
C GLY A 260 14.48 18.20 20.91
N GLN A 261 13.50 18.91 20.33
CA GLN A 261 13.65 20.33 20.01
C GLN A 261 13.65 21.23 21.24
N LYS A 262 12.97 20.81 22.33
CA LYS A 262 12.90 21.55 23.60
C LYS A 262 14.09 21.27 24.51
N HIS A 263 14.47 20.00 24.67
CA HIS A 263 15.45 19.56 25.68
C HIS A 263 16.81 19.14 25.09
N GLY A 264 16.99 19.31 23.78
CA GLY A 264 18.23 18.96 23.09
C GLY A 264 18.24 17.54 22.51
N LYS A 265 19.23 17.28 21.65
CA LYS A 265 19.32 16.04 20.85
C LYS A 265 19.42 14.80 21.73
N THR A 266 20.26 14.81 22.75
CA THR A 266 20.48 13.64 23.63
C THR A 266 19.21 13.24 24.37
N ALA A 267 18.45 14.20 24.91
CA ALA A 267 17.15 13.94 25.52
C ALA A 267 16.14 13.40 24.49
N GLY A 268 16.13 13.97 23.29
CA GLY A 268 15.30 13.49 22.19
C GLY A 268 15.59 12.04 21.78
N LEU A 269 16.87 11.64 21.71
CA LEU A 269 17.25 10.26 21.39
C LEU A 269 16.78 9.28 22.47
N LYS A 270 16.88 9.64 23.75
CA LYS A 270 16.35 8.81 24.85
C LYS A 270 14.82 8.66 24.73
N LYS A 271 14.13 9.77 24.45
CA LYS A 271 12.67 9.77 24.28
C LYS A 271 12.21 8.96 23.06
N GLU A 272 13.01 8.95 21.99
CA GLU A 272 12.77 8.13 20.80
C GLU A 272 12.77 6.63 21.14
N ILE A 273 13.79 6.16 21.86
CA ILE A 273 13.90 4.75 22.30
C ILE A 273 12.71 4.36 23.20
N GLU A 274 12.38 5.19 24.19
CA GLU A 274 11.23 4.97 25.10
C GLU A 274 9.92 4.81 24.31
N LEU A 275 9.66 5.73 23.38
CA LEU A 275 8.43 5.73 22.60
C LEU A 275 8.38 4.57 21.61
N PHE A 276 9.52 4.15 21.05
CA PHE A 276 9.60 2.97 20.20
C PHE A 276 9.25 1.69 20.96
N GLY A 277 9.82 1.49 22.16
CA GLY A 277 9.50 0.35 23.02
C GLY A 277 8.02 0.30 23.41
N ARG A 278 7.38 1.45 23.60
CA ARG A 278 5.92 1.51 23.80
C ARG A 278 5.14 1.13 22.54
N LEU A 279 5.57 1.56 21.35
CA LEU A 279 4.82 1.35 20.11
C LEU A 279 4.85 -0.10 19.64
N VAL A 280 6.00 -0.77 19.72
CA VAL A 280 6.18 -2.14 19.20
C VAL A 280 5.24 -3.15 19.88
N THR A 281 4.83 -2.89 21.13
CA THR A 281 3.91 -3.75 21.88
C THR A 281 2.44 -3.47 21.60
N THR A 282 2.11 -2.36 20.93
CA THR A 282 0.72 -2.00 20.63
C THR A 282 0.06 -2.99 19.66
N ALA A 283 -1.25 -3.21 19.85
CA ALA A 283 -2.03 -4.04 18.93
C ALA A 283 -1.98 -3.50 17.49
N GLN A 284 -1.97 -2.17 17.33
CA GLN A 284 -1.89 -1.50 16.03
C GLN A 284 -0.57 -1.80 15.32
N SER A 285 0.57 -1.70 16.01
CA SER A 285 1.86 -2.03 15.38
C SER A 285 1.93 -3.51 15.02
N LYS A 286 1.49 -4.41 15.90
CA LYS A 286 1.43 -5.86 15.62
C LYS A 286 0.56 -6.18 14.40
N ALA A 287 -0.58 -5.52 14.25
CA ALA A 287 -1.47 -5.67 13.09
C ALA A 287 -0.82 -5.17 11.79
N LEU A 288 -0.22 -3.98 11.80
CA LEU A 288 0.43 -3.39 10.64
C LEU A 288 1.68 -4.18 10.21
N MET A 289 2.47 -4.67 11.16
CA MET A 289 3.60 -5.58 10.87
C MET A 289 3.11 -6.89 10.26
N SER A 290 2.04 -7.49 10.80
CA SER A 290 1.43 -8.69 10.22
C SER A 290 1.00 -8.49 8.77
N LEU A 291 0.35 -7.37 8.46
CA LEU A 291 -0.03 -7.03 7.09
C LEU A 291 1.19 -6.87 6.19
N PHE A 292 2.26 -6.22 6.67
CA PHE A 292 3.50 -6.09 5.91
C PHE A 292 4.13 -7.45 5.55
N PHE A 293 4.17 -8.39 6.49
CA PHE A 293 4.65 -9.75 6.22
C PHE A 293 3.73 -10.49 5.25
N GLY A 294 2.41 -10.43 5.46
CA GLY A 294 1.43 -11.02 4.56
C GLY A 294 1.57 -10.51 3.13
N MET A 295 1.75 -9.20 2.94
CA MET A 295 2.03 -8.61 1.63
C MET A 295 3.35 -9.11 1.03
N THR A 296 4.39 -9.26 1.84
CA THR A 296 5.71 -9.70 1.37
C THR A 296 5.67 -11.15 0.91
N ASP A 297 4.93 -12.00 1.61
CA ASP A 297 4.72 -13.39 1.21
C ASP A 297 3.88 -13.51 -0.06
N LEU A 298 2.84 -12.69 -0.20
CA LEU A 298 1.99 -12.64 -1.40
C LEU A 298 2.64 -11.95 -2.62
N LYS A 299 3.90 -11.51 -2.48
CA LYS A 299 4.77 -11.12 -3.59
C LYS A 299 5.68 -12.24 -4.07
N LYS A 300 5.52 -13.45 -3.53
CA LYS A 300 6.22 -14.66 -3.98
C LYS A 300 5.22 -15.52 -4.76
N ASN A 301 5.70 -16.13 -5.84
CA ASN A 301 4.93 -17.10 -6.58
C ASN A 301 5.29 -18.51 -6.09
N PRO A 302 4.43 -19.20 -5.32
CA PRO A 302 4.73 -20.55 -4.83
C PRO A 302 4.81 -21.59 -5.96
N GLN A 303 4.24 -21.30 -7.14
CA GLN A 303 4.21 -22.19 -8.30
C GLN A 303 5.09 -21.66 -9.44
N LYS A 304 6.14 -20.90 -9.12
CA LYS A 304 7.03 -20.23 -10.10
C LYS A 304 7.55 -21.14 -11.21
N SER A 305 7.81 -22.42 -10.91
CA SER A 305 8.30 -23.41 -11.88
C SER A 305 7.31 -23.75 -12.99
N LEU A 306 6.01 -23.52 -12.77
CA LEU A 306 4.95 -23.75 -13.76
C LEU A 306 4.65 -22.50 -14.59
N ALA A 307 5.10 -21.33 -14.14
CA ALA A 307 4.78 -20.05 -14.78
C ALA A 307 5.51 -19.89 -16.11
N ARG A 308 4.84 -19.29 -17.08
CA ARG A 308 5.39 -18.97 -18.41
C ARG A 308 5.60 -17.46 -18.55
N LYS A 309 6.61 -17.06 -19.34
CA LYS A 309 6.86 -15.64 -19.62
C LYS A 309 5.73 -15.07 -20.46
N VAL A 310 5.24 -13.88 -20.10
CA VAL A 310 4.28 -13.08 -20.89
C VAL A 310 5.04 -11.98 -21.62
N GLY A 311 5.35 -12.18 -22.89
CA GLY A 311 6.00 -11.18 -23.76
C GLY A 311 4.99 -10.30 -24.49
N LYS A 312 3.94 -10.92 -25.06
CA LYS A 312 2.88 -10.21 -25.78
C LYS A 312 1.55 -10.33 -25.04
N MET A 313 0.93 -9.18 -24.78
CA MET A 313 -0.33 -9.08 -24.04
C MET A 313 -1.42 -8.39 -24.86
N GLY A 314 -2.66 -8.86 -24.79
CA GLY A 314 -3.84 -8.16 -25.29
C GLY A 314 -4.63 -7.55 -24.13
N VAL A 315 -5.10 -6.31 -24.29
CA VAL A 315 -6.04 -5.66 -23.36
C VAL A 315 -7.28 -5.26 -24.15
N ILE A 316 -8.41 -5.89 -23.84
CA ILE A 316 -9.68 -5.68 -24.55
C ILE A 316 -10.57 -4.75 -23.74
N GLY A 317 -10.94 -3.61 -24.32
CA GLY A 317 -11.63 -2.51 -23.66
C GLY A 317 -10.64 -1.49 -23.11
N THR A 318 -10.48 -0.36 -23.79
CA THR A 318 -9.44 0.65 -23.51
C THR A 318 -9.91 1.79 -22.61
N GLY A 319 -11.00 1.56 -21.87
CA GLY A 319 -11.51 2.47 -20.85
C GLY A 319 -10.60 2.60 -19.62
N LEU A 320 -11.15 3.13 -18.51
CA LEU A 320 -10.41 3.43 -17.29
C LEU A 320 -9.61 2.22 -16.74
N MET A 321 -10.20 1.02 -16.79
CA MET A 321 -9.55 -0.21 -16.32
C MET A 321 -8.49 -0.69 -17.30
N GLY A 322 -8.83 -0.84 -18.59
CA GLY A 322 -7.88 -1.31 -19.60
C GLY A 322 -6.62 -0.45 -19.73
N GLN A 323 -6.75 0.88 -19.77
CA GLN A 323 -5.58 1.76 -19.76
C GLN A 323 -4.71 1.59 -18.50
N GLY A 324 -5.36 1.28 -17.36
CA GLY A 324 -4.70 1.09 -16.08
C GLY A 324 -3.92 -0.22 -16.03
N ILE A 325 -4.53 -1.30 -16.54
CA ILE A 325 -3.92 -2.62 -16.70
C ILE A 325 -2.73 -2.52 -17.66
N ALA A 326 -2.92 -1.93 -18.85
CA ALA A 326 -1.84 -1.70 -19.79
C ALA A 326 -0.69 -0.88 -19.17
N SER A 327 -1.00 0.17 -18.39
CA SER A 327 0.01 1.04 -17.77
C SER A 327 0.89 0.35 -16.72
N VAL A 328 0.39 -0.67 -16.03
CA VAL A 328 1.20 -1.47 -15.10
C VAL A 328 1.97 -2.58 -15.81
N SER A 329 1.64 -2.88 -17.06
CA SER A 329 2.28 -3.92 -17.88
C SER A 329 3.39 -3.42 -18.81
N THR A 330 3.50 -2.11 -19.10
CA THR A 330 4.47 -1.57 -20.07
C THR A 330 5.94 -1.83 -19.72
N ALA A 331 6.26 -1.99 -18.44
CA ALA A 331 7.60 -2.31 -17.98
C ALA A 331 7.94 -3.81 -18.10
N ILE A 332 6.96 -4.66 -18.39
CA ILE A 332 7.04 -6.12 -18.32
C ILE A 332 6.94 -6.73 -19.71
N CYS A 333 5.87 -6.37 -20.44
CA CYS A 333 5.61 -6.90 -21.76
C CYS A 333 6.46 -6.19 -22.82
N ASP A 334 6.75 -6.90 -23.90
CA ASP A 334 7.43 -6.41 -25.09
C ASP A 334 6.42 -5.75 -26.05
N THR A 335 5.17 -6.22 -26.06
CA THR A 335 4.07 -5.65 -26.88
C THR A 335 2.75 -5.75 -26.12
N ILE A 336 1.95 -4.68 -26.17
CA ILE A 336 0.61 -4.62 -25.59
C ILE A 336 -0.38 -4.17 -26.68
N LEU A 337 -1.27 -5.06 -27.09
CA LEU A 337 -2.37 -4.76 -27.99
C LEU A 337 -3.48 -4.06 -27.21
N MET A 338 -3.83 -2.84 -27.61
CA MET A 338 -4.89 -2.03 -27.05
C MET A 338 -6.12 -2.16 -27.94
N LYS A 339 -7.00 -3.12 -27.64
CA LYS A 339 -8.16 -3.44 -28.49
C LYS A 339 -9.43 -2.77 -27.99
N ASP A 340 -10.11 -2.03 -28.85
CA ASP A 340 -11.46 -1.51 -28.59
C ASP A 340 -12.40 -1.81 -29.76
N VAL A 341 -13.66 -1.37 -29.70
CA VAL A 341 -14.61 -1.53 -30.82
C VAL A 341 -14.23 -0.62 -31.99
N LYS A 342 -13.68 0.55 -31.70
CA LYS A 342 -13.22 1.53 -32.70
C LYS A 342 -11.78 1.90 -32.43
N LEU A 343 -11.00 2.08 -33.49
CA LEU A 343 -9.60 2.49 -33.38
C LEU A 343 -9.44 3.83 -32.63
N ASP A 344 -10.38 4.76 -32.81
CA ASP A 344 -10.41 6.04 -32.09
C ASP A 344 -10.52 5.87 -30.56
N ASP A 345 -11.28 4.87 -30.10
CA ASP A 345 -11.43 4.60 -28.67
C ASP A 345 -10.12 4.03 -28.10
N ALA A 346 -9.47 3.12 -28.83
CA ALA A 346 -8.13 2.61 -28.49
C ALA A 346 -7.07 3.72 -28.46
N ALA A 347 -7.07 4.60 -29.46
CA ALA A 347 -6.17 5.74 -29.53
C ALA A 347 -6.39 6.73 -28.36
N ARG A 348 -7.66 6.92 -27.95
CA ARG A 348 -7.99 7.73 -26.76
C ARG A 348 -7.41 7.11 -25.48
N GLY A 349 -7.51 5.79 -25.32
CA GLY A 349 -6.88 5.06 -24.20
C GLY A 349 -5.35 5.28 -24.17
N MET A 350 -4.68 5.15 -25.31
CA MET A 350 -3.24 5.42 -25.44
C MET A 350 -2.88 6.87 -25.09
N LYS A 351 -3.68 7.86 -25.51
CA LYS A 351 -3.47 9.27 -25.17
C LYS A 351 -3.48 9.52 -23.66
N GLU A 352 -4.37 8.86 -22.91
CA GLU A 352 -4.39 8.97 -21.45
C GLU A 352 -3.18 8.27 -20.80
N MET A 353 -2.70 7.16 -21.37
CA MET A 353 -1.46 6.52 -20.94
C MET A 353 -0.25 7.45 -21.14
N TRP A 354 -0.16 8.14 -22.28
CA TRP A 354 0.88 9.13 -22.54
C TRP A 354 0.91 10.23 -21.47
N LYS A 355 -0.26 10.81 -21.12
CA LYS A 355 -0.37 11.78 -20.03
C LYS A 355 0.10 11.20 -18.68
N GLY A 356 -0.14 9.90 -18.44
CA GLY A 356 0.35 9.18 -17.28
C GLY A 356 1.89 9.11 -17.23
N LEU A 357 2.50 8.78 -18.37
CA LEU A 357 3.95 8.73 -18.54
C LEU A 357 4.59 10.11 -18.36
N GLU A 358 4.04 11.17 -18.97
CA GLU A 358 4.52 12.54 -18.78
C GLU A 358 4.52 12.96 -17.30
N LYS A 359 3.48 12.59 -16.54
CA LYS A 359 3.42 12.85 -15.10
C LYS A 359 4.52 12.10 -14.35
N LYS A 360 4.81 10.85 -14.73
CA LYS A 360 5.92 10.07 -14.17
C LYS A 360 7.26 10.75 -14.45
N VAL A 361 7.52 11.19 -15.68
CA VAL A 361 8.73 11.94 -16.09
C VAL A 361 8.87 13.23 -15.29
N LYS A 362 7.83 14.09 -15.28
CA LYS A 362 7.82 15.37 -14.52
C LYS A 362 8.09 15.16 -13.02
N SER A 363 7.64 14.04 -12.46
CA SER A 363 7.87 13.69 -11.06
C SER A 363 9.25 13.06 -10.79
N GLY A 364 10.01 12.71 -11.84
CA GLY A 364 11.28 11.99 -11.79
C GLY A 364 11.14 10.50 -11.48
N ALA A 365 9.98 9.89 -11.75
CA ALA A 365 9.72 8.47 -11.50
C ALA A 365 10.33 7.54 -12.55
N ILE A 366 10.46 8.03 -13.77
CA ILE A 366 11.05 7.35 -14.93
C ILE A 366 11.86 8.39 -15.72
N LEU A 367 12.81 7.94 -16.53
CA LEU A 367 13.50 8.83 -17.47
C LEU A 367 12.60 9.11 -18.68
N GLU A 368 12.90 10.20 -19.38
CA GLU A 368 12.17 10.58 -20.59
C GLU A 368 12.30 9.50 -21.68
N PHE A 369 13.52 9.02 -21.93
CA PHE A 369 13.78 7.93 -22.85
C PHE A 369 12.95 6.67 -22.52
N ASP A 370 12.97 6.22 -21.26
CA ASP A 370 12.19 5.06 -20.81
C ASP A 370 10.68 5.25 -21.04
N SER A 371 10.19 6.49 -20.95
CA SER A 371 8.80 6.81 -21.19
C SER A 371 8.40 6.62 -22.66
N HIS A 372 9.28 7.01 -23.60
CA HIS A 372 9.07 6.76 -25.03
C HIS A 372 9.13 5.27 -25.36
N VAL A 373 10.09 4.54 -24.77
CA VAL A 373 10.19 3.08 -24.91
C VAL A 373 8.91 2.40 -24.42
N GLN A 374 8.41 2.76 -23.24
CA GLN A 374 7.16 2.18 -22.71
C GLN A 374 5.95 2.50 -23.58
N TYR A 375 5.87 3.71 -24.14
CA TYR A 375 4.78 4.08 -25.04
C TYR A 375 4.84 3.35 -26.38
N GLY A 376 6.05 3.16 -26.94
CA GLY A 376 6.26 2.46 -28.21
C GLY A 376 5.88 0.98 -28.20
N LYS A 377 5.64 0.39 -27.03
CA LYS A 377 5.15 -0.99 -26.87
C LYS A 377 3.63 -1.14 -27.08
N LEU A 378 2.90 -0.03 -27.12
CA LEU A 378 1.44 -0.01 -27.25
C LEU A 378 1.03 -0.05 -28.72
N VAL A 379 0.14 -0.96 -29.09
CA VAL A 379 -0.36 -1.10 -30.47
C VAL A 379 -1.89 -1.00 -30.44
N PRO A 380 -2.50 0.08 -30.99
CA PRO A 380 -3.95 0.20 -31.05
C PRO A 380 -4.52 -0.74 -32.11
N CYS A 381 -5.65 -1.37 -31.81
CA CYS A 381 -6.39 -2.22 -32.75
C CYS A 381 -7.90 -2.15 -32.49
N ASP A 382 -8.68 -2.40 -33.53
CA ASP A 382 -10.14 -2.53 -33.50
C ASP A 382 -10.63 -3.93 -33.90
N ASP A 383 -9.74 -4.77 -34.44
CA ASP A 383 -9.96 -6.18 -34.73
C ASP A 383 -8.97 -7.11 -34.00
N TYR A 384 -9.06 -8.41 -34.30
CA TYR A 384 -8.23 -9.45 -33.70
C TYR A 384 -7.09 -9.95 -34.61
N SER A 385 -6.84 -9.31 -35.75
CA SER A 385 -5.84 -9.77 -36.75
C SER A 385 -4.43 -9.87 -36.17
N LEU A 386 -4.11 -9.03 -35.18
CA LEU A 386 -2.81 -8.98 -34.52
C LEU A 386 -2.68 -9.94 -33.32
N PHE A 387 -3.70 -10.71 -32.97
CA PHE A 387 -3.73 -11.49 -31.72
C PHE A 387 -2.97 -12.81 -31.77
N LYS A 388 -2.51 -13.28 -32.93
CA LYS A 388 -1.67 -14.49 -33.04
C LYS A 388 -0.41 -14.37 -32.16
N ASN A 389 0.01 -15.47 -31.55
CA ASN A 389 1.14 -15.54 -30.60
C ASN A 389 1.02 -14.60 -29.39
N THR A 390 -0.20 -14.28 -28.94
CA THR A 390 -0.41 -13.51 -27.69
C THR A 390 -0.40 -14.45 -26.50
N ASP A 391 0.40 -14.16 -25.48
CA ASP A 391 0.55 -15.05 -24.32
C ASP A 391 -0.63 -14.90 -23.33
N LEU A 392 -1.08 -13.66 -23.11
CA LEU A 392 -2.12 -13.31 -22.15
C LEU A 392 -3.06 -12.26 -22.74
N VAL A 393 -4.36 -12.50 -22.68
CA VAL A 393 -5.40 -11.51 -22.99
C VAL A 393 -6.16 -11.18 -21.71
N VAL A 394 -6.21 -9.90 -21.35
CA VAL A 394 -7.04 -9.40 -20.24
C VAL A 394 -8.25 -8.65 -20.79
N GLU A 395 -9.43 -9.16 -20.50
CA GLU A 395 -10.73 -8.59 -20.85
C GLU A 395 -11.19 -7.58 -19.78
N ALA A 396 -11.48 -6.35 -20.21
CA ALA A 396 -11.95 -5.24 -19.39
C ALA A 396 -13.09 -4.46 -20.09
N VAL A 397 -14.03 -5.19 -20.69
CA VAL A 397 -15.25 -4.69 -21.32
C VAL A 397 -16.39 -4.51 -20.29
N PHE A 398 -17.58 -4.18 -20.79
CA PHE A 398 -18.77 -4.01 -19.95
C PHE A 398 -19.12 -5.27 -19.16
N GLU A 399 -19.73 -5.07 -17.99
CA GLU A 399 -20.18 -6.14 -17.09
C GLU A 399 -21.47 -6.78 -17.62
N ASP A 400 -21.34 -7.52 -18.73
CA ASP A 400 -22.41 -8.26 -19.38
C ASP A 400 -21.90 -9.65 -19.79
N LEU A 401 -22.59 -10.70 -19.36
CA LEU A 401 -22.16 -12.08 -19.57
C LEU A 401 -22.06 -12.44 -21.06
N ALA A 402 -23.06 -12.06 -21.86
CA ALA A 402 -23.10 -12.40 -23.28
C ALA A 402 -22.00 -11.69 -24.07
N VAL A 403 -21.70 -10.43 -23.71
CA VAL A 403 -20.56 -9.71 -24.30
C VAL A 403 -19.23 -10.39 -23.93
N LYS A 404 -19.05 -10.78 -22.66
CA LYS A 404 -17.80 -11.45 -22.21
C LYS A 404 -17.59 -12.81 -22.86
N GLN A 405 -18.64 -13.64 -22.96
CA GLN A 405 -18.59 -14.92 -23.66
C GLN A 405 -18.24 -14.76 -25.15
N ARG A 406 -18.82 -13.76 -25.83
CA ARG A 406 -18.46 -13.44 -27.22
C ARG A 406 -16.99 -13.04 -27.35
N VAL A 407 -16.52 -12.15 -26.48
CA VAL A 407 -15.11 -11.71 -26.47
C VAL A 407 -14.17 -12.89 -26.25
N LEU A 408 -14.50 -13.83 -25.35
CA LEU A 408 -13.73 -15.05 -25.14
C LEU A 408 -13.70 -15.90 -26.42
N ALA A 409 -14.83 -16.13 -27.07
CA ALA A 409 -14.89 -16.92 -28.32
C ALA A 409 -14.08 -16.28 -29.47
N ASP A 410 -14.12 -14.95 -29.61
CA ASP A 410 -13.31 -14.21 -30.58
C ASP A 410 -11.82 -14.36 -30.29
N VAL A 411 -11.42 -14.26 -29.02
CA VAL A 411 -10.04 -14.50 -28.58
C VAL A 411 -9.62 -15.94 -28.89
N GLU A 412 -10.46 -16.93 -28.60
CA GLU A 412 -10.14 -18.33 -28.91
C GLU A 412 -9.92 -18.60 -30.39
N THR A 413 -10.62 -17.87 -31.25
CA THR A 413 -10.48 -17.97 -32.70
C THR A 413 -9.19 -17.30 -33.20
N ALA A 414 -8.80 -16.18 -32.58
CA ALA A 414 -7.66 -15.38 -33.04
C ALA A 414 -6.32 -15.73 -32.38
N THR A 415 -6.31 -16.65 -31.41
CA THR A 415 -5.14 -16.95 -30.56
C THR A 415 -4.83 -18.44 -30.48
N ASP A 416 -3.59 -18.76 -30.12
CA ASP A 416 -3.08 -20.13 -30.06
C ASP A 416 -3.57 -20.87 -28.80
N GLU A 417 -3.46 -22.20 -28.80
CA GLU A 417 -3.92 -23.09 -27.70
C GLU A 417 -3.30 -22.80 -26.33
N ARG A 418 -2.22 -22.01 -26.28
CA ARG A 418 -1.50 -21.67 -25.06
C ARG A 418 -1.85 -20.29 -24.51
N THR A 419 -2.72 -19.54 -25.19
CA THR A 419 -3.09 -18.19 -24.75
C THR A 419 -3.99 -18.26 -23.53
N ILE A 420 -3.63 -17.51 -22.49
CA ILE A 420 -4.45 -17.32 -21.30
C ILE A 420 -5.51 -16.26 -21.59
N PHE A 421 -6.77 -16.54 -21.26
CA PHE A 421 -7.82 -15.53 -21.20
C PHE A 421 -8.11 -15.19 -19.75
N ALA A 422 -7.96 -13.92 -19.39
CA ALA A 422 -8.20 -13.41 -18.06
C ALA A 422 -9.33 -12.37 -18.06
N SER A 423 -10.42 -12.61 -17.32
CA SER A 423 -11.47 -11.60 -17.16
C SER A 423 -11.21 -10.69 -15.96
N ASN A 424 -11.35 -9.37 -16.14
CA ASN A 424 -11.34 -8.36 -15.08
C ASN A 424 -12.76 -8.10 -14.51
N THR A 425 -13.70 -9.03 -14.67
CA THR A 425 -15.03 -8.93 -14.06
C THR A 425 -14.94 -8.77 -12.54
N SER A 426 -15.94 -8.12 -11.94
CA SER A 426 -16.01 -7.88 -10.50
C SER A 426 -17.08 -8.72 -9.80
N ALA A 427 -18.06 -9.25 -10.54
CA ALA A 427 -19.19 -9.96 -9.95
C ALA A 427 -19.62 -11.23 -10.69
N ILE A 428 -19.38 -11.31 -12.01
CA ILE A 428 -19.79 -12.46 -12.81
C ILE A 428 -18.83 -13.63 -12.52
N PRO A 429 -19.34 -14.81 -12.11
CA PRO A 429 -18.49 -15.99 -11.93
C PRO A 429 -17.69 -16.33 -13.20
N ILE A 430 -16.45 -16.74 -13.02
CA ILE A 430 -15.56 -17.09 -14.13
C ILE A 430 -16.05 -18.33 -14.86
N HIS A 431 -16.67 -19.29 -14.17
CA HIS A 431 -17.24 -20.48 -14.80
C HIS A 431 -18.39 -20.14 -15.76
N ASP A 432 -19.21 -19.12 -15.46
CA ASP A 432 -20.27 -18.65 -16.36
C ASP A 432 -19.65 -18.04 -17.63
N ILE A 433 -18.58 -17.25 -17.48
CA ILE A 433 -17.86 -16.67 -18.63
C ILE A 433 -17.20 -17.76 -19.48
N ALA A 434 -16.67 -18.80 -18.83
CA ALA A 434 -16.01 -19.93 -19.49
C ALA A 434 -16.99 -20.95 -20.10
N GLU A 435 -18.30 -20.79 -19.88
CA GLU A 435 -19.29 -21.73 -20.39
C GLU A 435 -19.26 -21.79 -21.92
N GLY A 436 -19.13 -23.01 -22.47
CA GLY A 436 -19.07 -23.24 -23.92
C GLY A 436 -17.76 -22.87 -24.61
N CYS A 437 -16.74 -22.37 -23.89
CA CYS A 437 -15.42 -22.12 -24.50
C CYS A 437 -14.67 -23.42 -24.80
N LYS A 438 -13.73 -23.36 -25.75
CA LYS A 438 -12.96 -24.53 -26.23
C LYS A 438 -11.87 -24.94 -25.24
N ARG A 439 -11.31 -23.99 -24.49
CA ARG A 439 -10.12 -24.17 -23.64
C ARG A 439 -10.36 -23.61 -22.23
N PRO A 440 -11.35 -24.13 -21.47
CA PRO A 440 -11.68 -23.63 -20.15
C PRO A 440 -10.51 -23.69 -19.15
N GLU A 441 -9.55 -24.58 -19.37
CA GLU A 441 -8.33 -24.68 -18.59
C GLU A 441 -7.41 -23.46 -18.69
N ASN A 442 -7.56 -22.66 -19.77
CA ASN A 442 -6.82 -21.42 -20.00
C ASN A 442 -7.56 -20.17 -19.49
N VAL A 443 -8.77 -20.33 -18.93
CA VAL A 443 -9.60 -19.22 -18.46
C VAL A 443 -9.37 -18.99 -16.97
N ILE A 444 -9.15 -17.73 -16.60
CA ILE A 444 -8.91 -17.29 -15.22
C ILE A 444 -9.55 -15.92 -14.97
N GLY A 445 -9.82 -15.58 -13.71
CA GLY A 445 -10.12 -14.20 -13.33
C GLY A 445 -8.85 -13.45 -12.91
N MET A 446 -8.69 -12.22 -13.39
CA MET A 446 -7.70 -11.26 -12.91
C MET A 446 -8.41 -9.96 -12.56
N HIS A 447 -9.01 -9.92 -11.37
CA HIS A 447 -9.82 -8.80 -10.91
C HIS A 447 -8.93 -7.70 -10.31
N TYR A 448 -8.71 -6.65 -11.10
CA TYR A 448 -7.99 -5.44 -10.70
C TYR A 448 -8.93 -4.43 -10.04
N PHE A 449 -8.37 -3.64 -9.11
CA PHE A 449 -9.12 -2.62 -8.39
C PHE A 449 -8.85 -1.23 -8.95
N SER A 450 -9.90 -0.43 -9.12
CA SER A 450 -9.80 0.93 -9.65
C SER A 450 -9.37 1.95 -8.58
N PRO A 451 -8.46 2.89 -8.88
CA PRO A 451 -7.66 2.99 -10.11
C PRO A 451 -6.47 2.00 -10.12
N VAL A 452 -6.32 1.25 -11.23
CA VAL A 452 -5.36 0.14 -11.32
C VAL A 452 -3.93 0.53 -10.93
N PRO A 453 -3.31 1.62 -11.39
CA PRO A 453 -1.92 1.93 -11.01
C PRO A 453 -1.71 2.29 -9.53
N LYS A 454 -2.79 2.51 -8.76
CA LYS A 454 -2.73 2.92 -7.35
C LYS A 454 -3.11 1.80 -6.39
N MET A 455 -4.07 0.97 -6.78
CA MET A 455 -4.56 -0.09 -5.92
C MET A 455 -3.57 -1.26 -5.92
N PRO A 456 -3.10 -1.72 -4.75
CA PRO A 456 -2.06 -2.74 -4.67
C PRO A 456 -2.59 -4.16 -4.87
N LEU A 457 -3.87 -4.41 -4.59
CA LEU A 457 -4.44 -5.75 -4.68
C LEU A 457 -4.71 -6.17 -6.14
N LEU A 458 -4.51 -7.45 -6.42
CA LEU A 458 -5.06 -8.19 -7.55
C LEU A 458 -5.68 -9.47 -7.01
N GLU A 459 -6.96 -9.70 -7.29
CA GLU A 459 -7.65 -10.94 -6.93
C GLU A 459 -7.62 -11.88 -8.14
N ILE A 460 -6.97 -13.03 -7.97
CA ILE A 460 -6.85 -14.07 -9.00
C ILE A 460 -7.88 -15.14 -8.71
N ILE A 461 -8.78 -15.37 -9.66
CA ILE A 461 -9.93 -16.26 -9.47
C ILE A 461 -9.72 -17.52 -10.29
N THR A 462 -9.81 -18.67 -9.64
CA THR A 462 -9.62 -19.98 -10.25
C THR A 462 -10.92 -20.78 -10.25
N THR A 463 -11.23 -21.39 -11.38
CA THR A 463 -12.30 -22.40 -11.48
C THR A 463 -11.72 -23.79 -11.25
N ASP A 464 -12.57 -24.81 -11.10
CA ASP A 464 -12.13 -26.20 -11.01
C ASP A 464 -11.42 -26.70 -12.29
N LYS A 465 -11.60 -26.00 -13.43
CA LYS A 465 -10.95 -26.34 -14.70
C LYS A 465 -9.65 -25.60 -14.94
N THR A 466 -9.43 -24.45 -14.30
CA THR A 466 -8.27 -23.58 -14.55
C THR A 466 -6.96 -24.34 -14.27
N ALA A 467 -6.08 -24.44 -15.27
CA ALA A 467 -4.86 -25.21 -15.15
C ALA A 467 -3.84 -24.54 -14.20
N PRO A 468 -3.05 -25.33 -13.42
CA PRO A 468 -2.07 -24.78 -12.49
C PRO A 468 -1.04 -23.82 -13.11
N TRP A 469 -0.60 -24.08 -14.36
CA TRP A 469 0.36 -23.21 -15.05
C TRP A 469 -0.22 -21.84 -15.42
N VAL A 470 -1.54 -21.75 -15.58
CA VAL A 470 -2.28 -20.51 -15.86
C VAL A 470 -2.34 -19.66 -14.60
N THR A 471 -2.71 -20.26 -13.47
CA THR A 471 -2.67 -19.61 -12.15
C THR A 471 -1.27 -19.13 -11.81
N ALA A 472 -0.25 -19.97 -12.02
CA ALA A 472 1.15 -19.61 -11.80
C ALA A 472 1.59 -18.43 -12.68
N THR A 473 1.17 -18.39 -13.95
CA THR A 473 1.50 -17.31 -14.88
C THR A 473 0.79 -16.00 -14.53
N ALA A 474 -0.49 -16.06 -14.14
CA ALA A 474 -1.24 -14.89 -13.68
C ALA A 474 -0.66 -14.29 -12.38
N LEU A 475 -0.24 -15.15 -11.43
CA LEU A 475 0.47 -14.73 -10.22
C LEU A 475 1.77 -14.01 -10.56
N ASP A 476 2.59 -14.59 -11.44
CA ASP A 476 3.83 -13.99 -11.90
C ASP A 476 3.61 -12.61 -12.55
N MET A 477 2.59 -12.51 -13.41
CA MET A 477 2.24 -11.27 -14.07
C MET A 477 1.80 -10.21 -13.06
N GLY A 478 0.90 -10.55 -12.13
CA GLY A 478 0.46 -9.65 -11.07
C GLY A 478 1.60 -9.16 -10.18
N ILE A 479 2.47 -10.07 -9.73
CA ILE A 479 3.64 -9.74 -8.91
C ILE A 479 4.59 -8.80 -9.69
N ALA A 480 4.86 -9.09 -10.97
CA ALA A 480 5.70 -8.26 -11.82
C ALA A 480 5.10 -6.86 -12.06
N GLN A 481 3.77 -6.74 -12.11
CA GLN A 481 3.03 -5.46 -12.14
C GLN A 481 3.10 -4.69 -10.81
N GLY A 482 3.75 -5.25 -9.79
CA GLY A 482 3.85 -4.68 -8.46
C GLY A 482 2.59 -4.86 -7.61
N LYS A 483 1.74 -5.83 -7.96
CA LYS A 483 0.53 -6.18 -7.20
C LYS A 483 0.84 -7.14 -6.06
N THR A 484 0.01 -7.07 -5.03
CA THR A 484 -0.15 -8.12 -4.02
C THR A 484 -1.28 -9.01 -4.51
N CYS A 485 -0.98 -10.27 -4.79
CA CYS A 485 -1.95 -11.17 -5.41
C CYS A 485 -2.55 -12.10 -4.35
N ILE A 486 -3.87 -12.21 -4.29
CA ILE A 486 -4.56 -13.28 -3.54
C ILE A 486 -5.18 -14.24 -4.54
N VAL A 487 -5.18 -15.54 -4.23
CA VAL A 487 -5.84 -16.55 -5.06
C VAL A 487 -7.11 -16.99 -4.35
N VAL A 488 -8.22 -16.92 -5.06
CA VAL A 488 -9.55 -17.28 -4.56
C VAL A 488 -10.22 -18.27 -5.49
N LYS A 489 -11.11 -19.09 -4.96
CA LYS A 489 -11.99 -19.92 -5.78
C LYS A 489 -13.09 -19.07 -6.40
N ASP A 490 -13.56 -19.53 -7.55
CA ASP A 490 -14.67 -18.93 -8.24
C ASP A 490 -15.98 -19.03 -7.44
N GLY A 491 -16.82 -18.01 -7.61
CA GLY A 491 -18.09 -17.87 -6.93
C GLY A 491 -18.65 -16.45 -7.13
N PRO A 492 -19.96 -16.23 -6.94
CA PRO A 492 -20.58 -14.92 -7.14
C PRO A 492 -19.89 -13.84 -6.30
N GLY A 493 -19.28 -12.85 -6.97
CA GLY A 493 -18.56 -11.76 -6.31
C GLY A 493 -17.24 -12.15 -5.66
N PHE A 494 -16.75 -13.37 -5.90
CA PHE A 494 -15.48 -13.89 -5.42
C PHE A 494 -15.31 -13.75 -3.91
N TYR A 495 -14.17 -13.23 -3.44
CA TYR A 495 -14.01 -12.84 -2.05
C TYR A 495 -14.36 -11.37 -1.85
N THR A 496 -13.74 -10.47 -2.62
CA THR A 496 -13.74 -9.03 -2.28
C THR A 496 -15.10 -8.36 -2.47
N THR A 497 -15.71 -8.50 -3.65
CA THR A 497 -17.04 -7.93 -3.94
C THR A 497 -18.10 -8.56 -3.04
N ARG A 498 -17.99 -9.86 -2.79
CA ARG A 498 -18.89 -10.63 -1.93
C ARG A 498 -18.93 -10.08 -0.50
N ILE A 499 -17.79 -9.81 0.14
CA ILE A 499 -17.78 -9.28 1.52
C ILE A 499 -18.11 -7.78 1.60
N LEU A 500 -17.93 -7.02 0.51
CA LEU A 500 -18.27 -5.59 0.46
C LEU A 500 -19.78 -5.35 0.35
N ALA A 501 -20.45 -6.12 -0.50
CA ALA A 501 -21.88 -5.97 -0.78
C ALA A 501 -22.77 -5.88 0.48
N PRO A 502 -22.67 -6.80 1.48
CA PRO A 502 -23.54 -6.75 2.65
C PRO A 502 -23.23 -5.56 3.58
N LEU A 503 -21.98 -5.08 3.62
CA LEU A 503 -21.61 -3.87 4.35
C LEU A 503 -22.30 -2.63 3.74
N LEU A 504 -22.26 -2.49 2.42
CA LEU A 504 -22.90 -1.38 1.72
C LEU A 504 -24.42 -1.44 1.85
N ASN A 505 -25.00 -2.63 1.73
CA ASN A 505 -26.44 -2.84 1.92
C ASN A 505 -26.88 -2.41 3.32
N GLU A 506 -26.17 -2.80 4.38
CA GLU A 506 -26.51 -2.41 5.76
C GLU A 506 -26.39 -0.91 6.01
N ALA A 507 -25.42 -0.24 5.38
CA ALA A 507 -25.32 1.21 5.44
C ALA A 507 -26.54 1.90 4.78
N VAL A 508 -27.06 1.34 3.69
CA VAL A 508 -28.27 1.85 3.03
C VAL A 508 -29.53 1.56 3.86
N LEU A 509 -29.64 0.37 4.45
CA LEU A 509 -30.75 0.04 5.36
C LEU A 509 -30.81 1.01 6.55
N LEU A 510 -29.66 1.41 7.10
CA LEU A 510 -29.60 2.46 8.12
C LEU A 510 -30.17 3.81 7.62
N VAL A 511 -29.91 4.18 6.37
CA VAL A 511 -30.51 5.37 5.75
C VAL A 511 -32.03 5.19 5.62
N GLU A 512 -32.50 4.05 5.17
CA GLU A 512 -33.95 3.75 5.11
C GLU A 512 -34.61 3.85 6.49
N GLU A 513 -33.92 3.43 7.55
CA GLU A 513 -34.42 3.45 8.94
C GLU A 513 -34.41 4.83 9.65
N GLY A 514 -33.91 5.88 9.02
CA GLY A 514 -33.86 7.21 9.65
C GLY A 514 -32.49 7.85 9.78
N ALA A 515 -31.39 7.12 9.53
CA ALA A 515 -30.06 7.64 9.81
C ALA A 515 -29.64 8.71 8.78
N ASP A 516 -28.81 9.66 9.22
CA ASP A 516 -28.18 10.62 8.32
C ASP A 516 -26.91 10.05 7.67
N SER A 517 -26.79 10.24 6.36
CA SER A 517 -25.66 9.75 5.56
C SER A 517 -24.31 10.27 6.05
N VAL A 518 -24.23 11.53 6.53
CA VAL A 518 -22.97 12.10 7.03
C VAL A 518 -22.60 11.48 8.37
N ASP A 519 -23.58 11.16 9.20
CA ASP A 519 -23.37 10.50 10.48
C ASP A 519 -22.88 9.06 10.30
N ILE A 520 -23.45 8.30 9.37
CA ILE A 520 -22.95 6.95 9.01
C ILE A 520 -21.50 7.04 8.53
N ASP A 521 -21.23 7.90 7.54
CA ASP A 521 -19.89 8.10 7.01
C ASP A 521 -18.88 8.55 8.06
N ARG A 522 -19.30 9.35 9.04
CA ARG A 522 -18.46 9.81 10.15
C ARG A 522 -18.17 8.68 11.12
N ALA A 523 -19.18 7.90 11.51
CA ALA A 523 -19.04 6.77 12.41
C ALA A 523 -18.08 5.71 11.83
N MET A 524 -18.20 5.38 10.55
CA MET A 524 -17.31 4.40 9.90
C MET A 524 -15.88 4.92 9.69
N ARG A 525 -15.69 6.23 9.49
CA ARG A 525 -14.35 6.82 9.48
C ARG A 525 -13.72 6.86 10.88
N GLN A 526 -14.51 7.06 11.93
CA GLN A 526 -14.06 6.93 13.32
C GLN A 526 -13.71 5.49 13.68
N PHE A 527 -14.40 4.51 13.07
CA PHE A 527 -14.02 3.09 13.18
C PHE A 527 -12.70 2.80 12.48
N GLY A 528 -12.36 3.54 11.42
CA GLY A 528 -11.05 3.46 10.77
C GLY A 528 -11.08 3.32 9.25
N TYR A 529 -12.26 3.23 8.62
CA TYR A 529 -12.35 3.13 7.17
C TYR A 529 -11.86 4.44 6.50
N PRO A 530 -11.10 4.36 5.39
CA PRO A 530 -10.60 5.55 4.70
C PRO A 530 -11.72 6.38 4.07
N VAL A 531 -12.79 5.73 3.64
CA VAL A 531 -13.98 6.32 3.03
C VAL A 531 -15.20 5.74 3.71
N GLY A 532 -16.19 6.58 4.04
CA GLY A 532 -17.45 6.09 4.60
C GLY A 532 -18.29 5.38 3.52
N PRO A 533 -19.14 4.41 3.90
CA PRO A 533 -19.82 3.53 2.96
C PRO A 533 -20.77 4.25 2.01
N ILE A 534 -21.45 5.33 2.46
CA ILE A 534 -22.37 6.08 1.61
C ILE A 534 -21.60 6.86 0.55
N THR A 535 -20.46 7.44 0.93
CA THR A 535 -19.57 8.06 -0.07
C THR A 535 -18.96 7.04 -1.02
N LEU A 536 -18.60 5.87 -0.53
CA LEU A 536 -18.06 4.81 -1.37
C LEU A 536 -19.06 4.40 -2.46
N ILE A 537 -20.35 4.25 -2.10
CA ILE A 537 -21.44 4.00 -3.06
C ILE A 537 -21.48 5.08 -4.15
N ASP A 538 -21.45 6.36 -3.78
CA ASP A 538 -21.46 7.44 -4.76
C ASP A 538 -20.18 7.52 -5.61
N GLU A 539 -19.02 7.12 -5.07
CA GLU A 539 -17.76 7.12 -5.81
C GLU A 539 -17.64 5.96 -6.80
N VAL A 540 -18.11 4.76 -6.42
CA VAL A 540 -18.18 3.59 -7.32
C VAL A 540 -19.28 3.79 -8.37
N GLY A 541 -20.43 4.30 -7.95
CA GLY A 541 -21.61 4.52 -8.77
C GLY A 541 -22.77 3.64 -8.33
N ILE A 542 -23.93 4.26 -8.14
CA ILE A 542 -25.17 3.61 -7.67
C ILE A 542 -25.66 2.55 -8.67
N ASP A 543 -25.51 2.81 -9.96
CA ASP A 543 -25.88 1.89 -11.04
C ASP A 543 -24.98 0.64 -11.10
N VAL A 544 -23.69 0.80 -10.81
CA VAL A 544 -22.77 -0.34 -10.64
C VAL A 544 -23.16 -1.16 -9.41
N GLY A 545 -23.45 -0.49 -8.29
CA GLY A 545 -23.95 -1.14 -7.08
C GLY A 545 -25.25 -1.93 -7.31
N ALA A 546 -26.18 -1.37 -8.11
CA ALA A 546 -27.41 -2.05 -8.49
C ALA A 546 -27.15 -3.33 -9.29
N HIS A 547 -26.21 -3.28 -10.25
CA HIS A 547 -25.83 -4.45 -11.04
C HIS A 547 -25.23 -5.58 -10.18
N VAL A 548 -24.30 -5.23 -9.27
CA VAL A 548 -23.72 -6.18 -8.30
C VAL A 548 -24.79 -6.75 -7.38
N ALA A 549 -25.70 -5.91 -6.87
CA ALA A 549 -26.80 -6.33 -6.01
C ALA A 549 -27.75 -7.31 -6.73
N MET A 550 -27.99 -7.15 -8.03
CA MET A 550 -28.76 -8.12 -8.82
C MET A 550 -28.03 -9.46 -8.96
N GLY A 551 -26.72 -9.44 -9.24
CA GLY A 551 -25.91 -10.65 -9.40
C GLY A 551 -25.78 -11.46 -8.10
N LEU A 552 -25.53 -10.79 -6.98
CA LEU A 552 -25.35 -11.44 -5.66
C LEU A 552 -26.67 -11.64 -4.90
N GLY A 553 -27.74 -10.93 -5.31
CA GLY A 553 -28.99 -10.85 -4.57
C GLY A 553 -29.65 -12.22 -4.35
N LYS A 554 -29.60 -13.11 -5.35
CA LYS A 554 -30.14 -14.47 -5.21
C LYS A 554 -29.43 -15.27 -4.11
N MET A 555 -28.09 -15.22 -4.09
CA MET A 555 -27.25 -15.90 -3.10
C MET A 555 -27.50 -15.36 -1.68
N PHE A 556 -27.63 -14.04 -1.54
CA PHE A 556 -27.90 -13.40 -0.25
C PHE A 556 -29.34 -13.63 0.22
N ALA A 557 -30.32 -13.56 -0.68
CA ALA A 557 -31.73 -13.83 -0.37
C ALA A 557 -31.95 -15.27 0.11
N ALA A 558 -31.26 -16.25 -0.47
CA ALA A 558 -31.29 -17.64 0.00
C ALA A 558 -30.81 -17.80 1.45
N ARG A 559 -30.04 -16.86 1.98
CA ARG A 559 -29.57 -16.80 3.38
C ARG A 559 -30.41 -15.87 4.26
N GLY A 560 -31.56 -15.40 3.77
CA GLY A 560 -32.46 -14.51 4.48
C GLY A 560 -31.99 -13.06 4.53
N MET A 561 -31.05 -12.65 3.67
CA MET A 561 -30.60 -11.26 3.59
C MET A 561 -31.45 -10.49 2.59
N GLN A 562 -32.17 -9.48 3.09
CA GLN A 562 -32.93 -8.58 2.25
C GLN A 562 -32.00 -7.57 1.58
N SER A 563 -32.07 -7.49 0.25
CA SER A 563 -31.45 -6.41 -0.50
C SER A 563 -32.33 -5.16 -0.39
N SER A 564 -31.72 -4.00 -0.15
CA SER A 564 -32.43 -2.73 -0.19
C SER A 564 -32.92 -2.41 -1.61
N ASP A 565 -34.16 -1.96 -1.72
CA ASP A 565 -34.73 -1.47 -2.99
C ASP A 565 -34.18 -0.10 -3.41
N ALA A 566 -33.31 0.50 -2.60
CA ALA A 566 -32.70 1.80 -2.87
C ALA A 566 -31.96 1.83 -4.20
N PHE A 567 -31.09 0.84 -4.45
CA PHE A 567 -30.25 0.84 -5.64
C PHE A 567 -31.07 0.80 -6.94
N PRO A 568 -32.06 -0.10 -7.11
CA PRO A 568 -32.99 -0.05 -8.25
C PRO A 568 -33.76 1.28 -8.35
N LYS A 569 -34.37 1.76 -7.25
CA LYS A 569 -35.17 3.00 -7.25
C LYS A 569 -34.37 4.23 -7.66
N LEU A 570 -33.18 4.39 -7.10
CA LEU A 570 -32.28 5.50 -7.40
C LEU A 570 -31.77 5.44 -8.84
N THR A 571 -31.37 4.25 -9.29
CA THR A 571 -30.92 4.05 -10.68
C THR A 571 -32.02 4.38 -11.69
N ALA A 572 -33.26 3.95 -11.43
CA ALA A 572 -34.42 4.26 -12.28
C ALA A 572 -34.71 5.76 -12.37
N LYS A 573 -34.39 6.53 -11.32
CA LYS A 573 -34.48 8.00 -11.30
C LYS A 573 -33.22 8.70 -11.82
N GLY A 574 -32.26 7.95 -12.36
CA GLY A 574 -31.04 8.48 -12.97
C GLY A 574 -29.98 8.92 -11.96
N TYR A 575 -30.04 8.49 -10.71
CA TYR A 575 -28.98 8.72 -9.73
C TYR A 575 -27.82 7.78 -10.00
N LYS A 576 -26.62 8.33 -10.22
CA LYS A 576 -25.42 7.54 -10.54
C LYS A 576 -24.23 7.89 -9.65
N GLY A 577 -24.45 8.69 -8.60
CA GLY A 577 -23.42 9.13 -7.68
C GLY A 577 -22.59 10.29 -8.24
N LYS A 578 -21.29 10.28 -7.95
CA LYS A 578 -20.35 11.35 -8.27
C LYS A 578 -20.18 11.56 -9.78
N LYS A 579 -20.34 10.51 -10.60
CA LYS A 579 -20.09 10.58 -12.06
C LYS A 579 -21.08 11.46 -12.81
N ASN A 580 -22.34 11.52 -12.36
CA ASN A 580 -23.34 12.46 -12.89
C ASN A 580 -23.73 13.54 -11.87
N LYS A 581 -22.96 13.65 -10.79
CA LYS A 581 -23.12 14.61 -9.69
C LYS A 581 -24.43 14.46 -8.89
N LYS A 582 -25.15 13.34 -9.02
CA LYS A 582 -26.43 13.05 -8.36
C LYS A 582 -26.36 11.70 -7.65
N GLY A 583 -26.20 11.73 -6.33
CA GLY A 583 -26.14 10.55 -5.47
C GLY A 583 -26.77 10.80 -4.10
N PHE A 584 -26.38 10.00 -3.11
CA PHE A 584 -26.71 10.23 -1.69
C PHE A 584 -26.22 11.60 -1.21
N TYR A 585 -25.16 12.11 -1.83
CA TYR A 585 -24.73 13.50 -1.68
C TYR A 585 -24.95 14.32 -2.95
N ARG A 586 -25.04 15.63 -2.73
CA ARG A 586 -24.99 16.62 -3.80
C ARG A 586 -23.55 16.96 -4.17
N TYR A 587 -23.25 16.87 -5.46
CA TYR A 587 -21.94 17.22 -6.02
C TYR A 587 -22.00 18.45 -6.94
N ASP A 588 -23.18 19.06 -7.06
CA ASP A 588 -23.45 20.32 -7.72
C ASP A 588 -23.34 21.50 -6.73
N GLY A 589 -22.57 22.54 -7.08
CA GLY A 589 -22.45 23.77 -6.30
C GLY A 589 -21.05 24.14 -5.79
N LYS A 590 -20.87 25.40 -5.37
CA LYS A 590 -19.64 25.91 -4.75
C LYS A 590 -19.46 25.26 -3.37
N LYS A 591 -18.52 24.33 -3.25
CA LYS A 591 -18.16 23.68 -1.97
C LYS A 591 -17.86 24.74 -0.89
N LYS A 592 -18.65 24.79 0.20
CA LYS A 592 -18.09 25.26 1.48
C LYS A 592 -17.01 24.24 1.86
N LYS A 593 -15.74 24.67 1.95
CA LYS A 593 -14.57 23.80 2.15
C LYS A 593 -14.86 22.68 3.17
N GLY A 594 -14.96 21.45 2.70
CA GLY A 594 -14.95 20.24 3.54
C GLY A 594 -16.28 19.71 4.08
N LYS A 595 -17.44 20.30 3.76
CA LYS A 595 -18.74 19.74 4.18
C LYS A 595 -19.44 19.03 3.01
N LYS A 596 -19.79 17.75 3.21
CA LYS A 596 -20.70 17.00 2.32
C LYS A 596 -22.13 17.47 2.62
N ILE A 597 -22.95 17.61 1.58
CA ILE A 597 -24.35 18.03 1.70
C ILE A 597 -25.20 16.79 1.35
N PRO A 598 -25.93 16.20 2.30
CA PRO A 598 -26.90 15.15 2.03
C PRO A 598 -27.89 15.55 0.95
N ASN A 599 -28.39 14.58 0.21
CA ASN A 599 -29.43 14.78 -0.77
C ASN A 599 -30.80 14.40 -0.20
N GLU A 600 -31.59 15.39 0.19
CA GLU A 600 -32.94 15.19 0.74
C GLU A 600 -33.89 14.49 -0.24
N GLU A 601 -33.69 14.65 -1.56
CA GLU A 601 -34.46 13.93 -2.59
C GLU A 601 -34.21 12.42 -2.51
N VAL A 602 -32.98 12.00 -2.19
CA VAL A 602 -32.66 10.58 -1.98
C VAL A 602 -33.39 10.06 -0.74
N TYR A 603 -33.40 10.80 0.36
CA TYR A 603 -34.15 10.38 1.56
C TYR A 603 -35.64 10.19 1.27
N ALA A 604 -36.26 11.14 0.56
CA ALA A 604 -37.66 11.03 0.16
C ALA A 604 -37.94 9.79 -0.73
N LEU A 605 -36.99 9.41 -1.61
CA LEU A 605 -37.10 8.22 -2.47
C LEU A 605 -36.93 6.90 -1.70
N LEU A 606 -36.12 6.89 -0.64
CA LEU A 606 -35.80 5.68 0.13
C LEU A 606 -36.81 5.37 1.25
N GLY A 607 -37.59 6.35 1.69
CA GLY A 607 -38.72 6.13 2.59
C GLY A 607 -39.03 7.33 3.47
N ALA A 608 -40.25 7.38 4.00
CA ALA A 608 -40.74 8.48 4.84
C ALA A 608 -40.31 8.38 6.33
N ALA A 609 -39.40 7.46 6.67
CA ALA A 609 -38.98 7.30 8.06
C ALA A 609 -38.38 8.61 8.59
N PRO A 610 -38.87 9.13 9.74
CA PRO A 610 -38.39 10.38 10.30
C PRO A 610 -36.90 10.26 10.60
N ARG A 611 -36.13 11.30 10.23
CA ARG A 611 -34.70 11.32 10.48
C ARG A 611 -34.44 11.29 11.99
N LYS A 612 -33.61 10.36 12.44
CA LYS A 612 -33.27 10.19 13.86
C LYS A 612 -31.78 9.96 14.03
N LYS A 613 -31.28 10.32 15.21
CA LYS A 613 -29.87 10.10 15.57
C LYS A 613 -29.68 8.66 16.02
N PHE A 614 -28.72 7.99 15.43
CA PHE A 614 -28.26 6.68 15.86
C PHE A 614 -26.98 6.82 16.69
N ASP A 615 -26.79 5.90 17.64
CA ASP A 615 -25.53 5.80 18.34
C ASP A 615 -24.41 5.40 17.35
N ALA A 616 -23.24 6.04 17.47
CA ALA A 616 -22.15 5.82 16.54
C ALA A 616 -21.58 4.39 16.66
N LYS A 617 -21.53 3.82 17.87
CA LYS A 617 -21.04 2.46 18.08
C LYS A 617 -22.01 1.44 17.50
N LEU A 618 -23.32 1.67 17.60
CA LEU A 618 -24.33 0.83 16.95
C LEU A 618 -24.16 0.84 15.41
N ILE A 619 -23.95 2.01 14.79
CA ILE A 619 -23.67 2.09 13.34
C ILE A 619 -22.43 1.26 13.00
N GLN A 620 -21.34 1.45 13.76
CA GLN A 620 -20.09 0.73 13.53
C GLN A 620 -20.26 -0.78 13.65
N GLN A 621 -20.99 -1.25 14.67
CA GLN A 621 -21.28 -2.66 14.87
C GLN A 621 -22.10 -3.23 13.72
N ARG A 622 -23.23 -2.62 13.37
CA ARG A 622 -24.10 -3.10 12.28
C ARG A 622 -23.34 -3.20 10.97
N VAL A 623 -22.65 -2.14 10.56
CA VAL A 623 -21.99 -2.06 9.26
C VAL A 623 -20.75 -2.96 9.18
N SER A 624 -19.85 -2.89 10.17
CA SER A 624 -18.61 -3.69 10.13
C SER A 624 -18.86 -5.18 10.31
N MET A 625 -19.85 -5.58 11.13
CA MET A 625 -20.13 -7.00 11.37
C MET A 625 -20.60 -7.71 10.10
N MET A 626 -21.31 -7.04 9.19
CA MET A 626 -21.72 -7.66 7.92
C MET A 626 -20.53 -8.13 7.07
N MET A 627 -19.48 -7.31 6.94
CA MET A 627 -18.27 -7.69 6.21
C MET A 627 -17.49 -8.79 6.93
N ILE A 628 -17.36 -8.69 8.26
CA ILE A 628 -16.64 -9.68 9.07
C ILE A 628 -17.35 -11.04 9.00
N ASN A 629 -18.68 -11.04 9.08
CA ASN A 629 -19.49 -12.25 9.01
C ASN A 629 -19.36 -12.93 7.65
N GLU A 630 -19.43 -12.15 6.56
CA GLU A 630 -19.29 -12.71 5.21
C GLU A 630 -17.86 -13.18 4.93
N ALA A 631 -16.83 -12.54 5.50
CA ALA A 631 -15.45 -13.01 5.39
C ALA A 631 -15.26 -14.39 6.06
N LEU A 632 -15.88 -14.61 7.23
CA LEU A 632 -15.89 -15.92 7.89
C LEU A 632 -16.56 -16.97 7.01
N ILE A 633 -17.69 -16.64 6.38
CA ILE A 633 -18.39 -17.54 5.47
C ILE A 633 -17.52 -17.87 4.24
N CYS A 634 -16.84 -16.88 3.66
CA CYS A 634 -15.91 -17.12 2.54
C CYS A 634 -14.77 -18.09 2.92
N LEU A 635 -14.29 -18.05 4.16
CA LEU A 635 -13.31 -19.03 4.66
C LEU A 635 -13.96 -20.40 4.86
N GLN A 636 -15.16 -20.45 5.43
CA GLN A 636 -15.91 -21.69 5.68
C GLN A 636 -16.23 -22.43 4.38
N GLU A 637 -16.59 -21.70 3.31
CA GLU A 637 -16.89 -22.26 1.99
C GLU A 637 -15.63 -22.52 1.14
N GLY A 638 -14.44 -22.16 1.64
CA GLY A 638 -13.18 -22.36 0.93
C GLY A 638 -12.98 -21.45 -0.27
N ILE A 639 -13.70 -20.32 -0.35
CA ILE A 639 -13.46 -19.26 -1.35
C ILE A 639 -12.06 -18.68 -1.16
N ILE A 640 -11.68 -18.42 0.09
CA ILE A 640 -10.31 -18.12 0.48
C ILE A 640 -9.69 -19.33 1.17
N SER A 641 -8.40 -19.57 0.88
CA SER A 641 -7.68 -20.72 1.41
C SER A 641 -7.22 -20.55 2.86
N CYS A 642 -7.01 -19.30 3.30
CA CYS A 642 -6.51 -18.99 4.63
C CYS A 642 -6.90 -17.58 5.12
N PRO A 643 -6.87 -17.32 6.45
CA PRO A 643 -7.15 -16.01 7.03
C PRO A 643 -6.27 -14.87 6.50
N ARG A 644 -4.98 -15.15 6.22
CA ARG A 644 -4.02 -14.16 5.70
C ARG A 644 -4.51 -13.52 4.41
N ASP A 645 -4.94 -14.34 3.45
CA ASP A 645 -5.35 -13.85 2.13
C ASP A 645 -6.65 -13.06 2.25
N GLY A 646 -7.55 -13.49 3.14
CA GLY A 646 -8.75 -12.72 3.48
C GLY A 646 -8.43 -11.36 4.10
N ASP A 647 -7.57 -11.31 5.11
CA ASP A 647 -7.16 -10.06 5.75
C ASP A 647 -6.50 -9.08 4.76
N ILE A 648 -5.59 -9.59 3.94
CA ILE A 648 -4.94 -8.78 2.89
C ILE A 648 -5.96 -8.29 1.86
N GLY A 649 -6.87 -9.16 1.40
CA GLY A 649 -7.90 -8.80 0.43
C GLY A 649 -8.83 -7.70 0.96
N ALA A 650 -9.29 -7.83 2.20
CA ALA A 650 -10.17 -6.86 2.83
C ALA A 650 -9.47 -5.51 3.07
N VAL A 651 -8.23 -5.51 3.56
CA VAL A 651 -7.49 -4.27 3.85
C VAL A 651 -7.09 -3.54 2.58
N PHE A 652 -6.51 -4.24 1.61
CA PHE A 652 -5.90 -3.62 0.43
C PHE A 652 -6.84 -3.46 -0.76
N GLY A 653 -7.91 -4.27 -0.83
CA GLY A 653 -8.96 -4.15 -1.84
C GLY A 653 -10.08 -3.22 -1.40
N LEU A 654 -10.53 -3.34 -0.15
CA LEU A 654 -11.79 -2.74 0.32
C LEU A 654 -11.59 -1.64 1.37
N GLY A 655 -10.37 -1.48 1.88
CA GLY A 655 -10.05 -0.47 2.88
C GLY A 655 -10.52 -0.83 4.29
N PHE A 656 -10.63 -2.12 4.62
CA PHE A 656 -10.78 -2.54 6.02
C PHE A 656 -9.68 -1.89 6.87
N PRO A 657 -9.97 -1.35 8.08
CA PRO A 657 -9.01 -0.55 8.83
C PRO A 657 -7.65 -1.26 9.03
N PRO A 658 -6.53 -0.74 8.49
CA PRO A 658 -5.25 -1.45 8.55
C PRO A 658 -4.72 -1.71 9.96
N PHE A 659 -4.95 -0.80 10.90
CA PHE A 659 -4.53 -0.96 12.30
C PHE A 659 -5.30 -2.07 13.05
N GLU A 660 -6.38 -2.57 12.44
CA GLU A 660 -7.14 -3.73 12.90
C GLU A 660 -6.60 -5.04 12.34
N GLY A 661 -5.76 -4.98 11.30
CA GLY A 661 -5.09 -6.14 10.70
C GLY A 661 -5.92 -6.93 9.70
N GLY A 662 -7.22 -6.66 9.57
CA GLY A 662 -8.17 -7.40 8.73
C GLY A 662 -9.29 -8.06 9.55
N PRO A 663 -10.35 -8.58 8.92
CA PRO A 663 -11.48 -9.21 9.62
C PRO A 663 -11.08 -10.34 10.57
N PHE A 664 -10.15 -11.22 10.20
CA PHE A 664 -9.75 -12.35 11.03
C PHE A 664 -8.88 -11.91 12.21
N ARG A 665 -7.91 -11.02 11.95
CA ARG A 665 -7.09 -10.41 13.00
C ARG A 665 -7.93 -9.58 13.99
N TYR A 666 -8.95 -8.89 13.50
CA TYR A 666 -9.93 -8.17 14.31
C TYR A 666 -10.65 -9.12 15.26
N ILE A 667 -11.11 -10.28 14.77
CA ILE A 667 -11.78 -11.30 15.60
C ILE A 667 -10.83 -11.80 16.69
N ASP A 668 -9.58 -12.13 16.35
CA ASP A 668 -8.61 -12.60 17.34
C ASP A 668 -8.31 -11.56 18.43
N ARG A 669 -8.29 -10.27 18.05
CA ARG A 669 -8.03 -9.16 18.97
C ARG A 669 -9.21 -8.86 19.89
N VAL A 670 -10.42 -8.82 19.34
CA VAL A 670 -11.65 -8.54 20.10
C VAL A 670 -12.10 -9.76 20.91
N GLY A 671 -11.76 -10.96 20.44
CA GLY A 671 -12.18 -12.24 20.98
C GLY A 671 -13.39 -12.79 20.24
N ALA A 672 -13.28 -14.01 19.71
CA ALA A 672 -14.33 -14.68 18.95
C ALA A 672 -15.67 -14.74 19.71
N SER A 673 -15.64 -14.98 21.03
CA SER A 673 -16.85 -15.00 21.87
C SER A 673 -17.55 -13.65 21.91
N SER A 674 -16.80 -12.54 21.94
CA SER A 674 -17.37 -11.19 21.93
C SER A 674 -17.97 -10.82 20.56
N VAL A 675 -17.31 -11.23 19.47
CA VAL A 675 -17.83 -11.07 18.11
C VAL A 675 -19.13 -11.86 17.94
N LYS A 676 -19.14 -13.14 18.37
CA LYS A 676 -20.34 -13.98 18.35
C LYS A 676 -21.50 -13.35 19.13
N ALA A 677 -21.26 -12.91 20.38
CA ALA A 677 -22.28 -12.26 21.19
C ALA A 677 -22.82 -10.96 20.56
N THR A 678 -21.96 -10.19 19.88
CA THR A 678 -22.37 -9.00 19.14
C THR A 678 -23.30 -9.38 17.98
N LEU A 679 -22.94 -10.39 17.20
CA LEU A 679 -23.75 -10.90 16.09
C LEU A 679 -25.11 -11.44 16.56
N GLU A 680 -25.15 -12.25 17.62
CA GLU A 680 -26.40 -12.77 18.21
C GLU A 680 -27.33 -11.65 18.72
N SER A 681 -26.75 -10.60 19.32
CA SER A 681 -27.51 -9.42 19.77
C SER A 681 -28.13 -8.66 18.58
N LEU A 682 -27.34 -8.46 17.52
CA LEU A 682 -27.81 -7.82 16.28
C LEU A 682 -28.85 -8.70 15.57
N GLU A 683 -28.67 -10.01 15.54
CA GLU A 683 -29.60 -10.98 14.98
C GLU A 683 -30.96 -10.90 15.68
N LYS A 684 -30.98 -10.85 17.01
CA LYS A 684 -32.22 -10.74 17.79
C LYS A 684 -33.03 -9.48 17.46
N THR A 685 -32.35 -8.37 17.18
CA THR A 685 -32.99 -7.07 16.98
C THR A 685 -33.30 -6.78 15.52
N TYR A 686 -32.42 -7.18 14.61
CA TYR A 686 -32.46 -6.80 13.20
C TYR A 686 -32.69 -7.99 12.26
N GLY A 687 -32.64 -9.23 12.76
CA GLY A 687 -32.99 -10.43 12.01
C GLY A 687 -31.79 -11.25 11.52
N ASN A 688 -32.11 -12.35 10.84
CA ASN A 688 -31.21 -13.47 10.54
C ASN A 688 -29.96 -13.13 9.72
N ARG A 689 -29.89 -11.96 9.06
CA ARG A 689 -28.70 -11.54 8.30
C ARG A 689 -27.44 -11.39 9.16
N PHE A 690 -27.60 -11.25 10.47
CA PHE A 690 -26.50 -11.21 11.45
C PHE A 690 -26.21 -12.56 12.11
N ALA A 691 -26.85 -13.66 11.68
CA ALA A 691 -26.65 -14.96 12.26
C ALA A 691 -25.16 -15.37 12.22
N PRO A 692 -24.56 -15.78 13.35
CA PRO A 692 -23.17 -16.25 13.38
C PRO A 692 -23.00 -17.52 12.54
N PRO A 693 -22.01 -17.58 11.63
CA PRO A 693 -21.71 -18.77 10.84
C PRO A 693 -21.12 -19.87 11.70
N GLN A 694 -21.16 -21.11 11.19
CA GLN A 694 -20.71 -22.28 11.93
C GLN A 694 -19.23 -22.18 12.31
N ILE A 695 -18.38 -21.70 11.40
CA ILE A 695 -16.94 -21.50 11.67
C ILE A 695 -16.68 -20.62 12.89
N LEU A 696 -17.49 -19.58 13.14
CA LEU A 696 -17.33 -18.74 14.32
C LEU A 696 -17.74 -19.49 15.59
N LYS A 697 -18.81 -20.28 15.53
CA LYS A 697 -19.27 -21.12 16.65
C LYS A 697 -18.21 -22.16 17.01
N ASP A 698 -17.61 -22.80 16.01
CA ASP A 698 -16.55 -23.81 16.20
C ASP A 698 -15.27 -23.20 16.79
N ILE A 699 -14.90 -22.01 16.35
CA ILE A 699 -13.76 -21.27 16.91
C ILE A 699 -14.00 -20.91 18.37
N VAL A 700 -15.20 -20.41 18.71
CA VAL A 700 -15.59 -20.13 20.09
C VAL A 700 -15.56 -21.39 20.96
N GLN A 701 -16.10 -22.51 20.46
CA GLN A 701 -16.13 -23.78 21.18
C GLN A 701 -14.73 -24.35 21.41
N SER A 702 -13.85 -24.25 20.41
CA SER A 702 -12.48 -24.79 20.48
C SER A 702 -11.50 -23.86 21.21
N GLY A 703 -11.85 -22.60 21.47
CA GLY A 703 -10.96 -21.60 22.07
C GLY A 703 -9.76 -21.24 21.20
N ARG A 704 -9.75 -21.65 19.93
CA ARG A 704 -8.65 -21.38 18.98
C ARG A 704 -8.71 -19.94 18.46
N LYS A 705 -7.58 -19.48 17.92
CA LYS A 705 -7.47 -18.21 17.17
C LYS A 705 -7.23 -18.51 15.68
N PHE A 706 -7.51 -17.56 14.80
CA PHE A 706 -7.18 -17.67 13.38
C PHE A 706 -5.67 -17.60 13.14
N TYR A 707 -4.95 -16.81 13.95
CA TYR A 707 -3.51 -16.73 13.95
C TYR A 707 -2.93 -17.33 15.23
N GLY A 708 -2.01 -18.29 15.08
CA GLY A 708 -1.14 -18.72 16.17
C GLY A 708 -0.17 -17.60 16.56
N GLU A 709 0.04 -17.41 17.86
CA GLU A 709 1.12 -16.55 18.39
C GLU A 709 2.46 -17.27 18.38
#